data_AF-A0A0G4Q736-F1
#
_entry.id   AF-A0A0G4Q736-F1
#
_cell.length_a   1.000
_cell.length_b   1.000
_cell.length_c   1.000
_cell.angle_alpha   90.00
_cell.angle_beta   90.00
_cell.angle_gamma   90.00
#
_symmetry.space_group_name_H-M   'P 1'
#
loop_
_entity.id
_entity.type
_entity.pdbx_description
1 polymer ?
#
loop_
_entity_poly.entity_id
_entity_poly.type
_entity_poly.pdbx_seq_one_letter_code
_entity_poly.pdbx_strand_id
1 'polypeptide(L)'
;MKKRIKLILIIIGVITLLFPFWLPAFLVSTFSLIDGFNSKILPSSVRFDERNFLLGLWLGSLIMTIVMLLQSWRAKNIYYLFGGGLVLLMALGVSFSVIPKNELEDRRRFVLQNIEQSEWQNYHYFVVNSEDDIRKVIRSNQAKALASLSAIEKTRIALPGLDYFSDDVVAATKAKDAYLVHAKGTPERTDALKTLNFYGDWLLNQPEIMVAQALASLSSSHDAQLTQSGINVIAVAPLSPEAWQVLALTYIAHRSPDAQVEKAMLALMVADTLTQAKQARHDVSAQQLLKKAISELTENQRQIYQILQARVIEDRYYRQNSSPPEDVTTLANQRLPVSNAINSDLTTYLEMQSMMEKQYPGEVIVESPNEVKNLTEIRYPTIRRYIPRAEVILSIDVDPQGRISGLWVQNSSGVDAFDDQAVSAARHWRFMPNKDGYRQRVTVRFESTRLGWKEYAVKLQSTLIKLVKAYARQEAKGITLTENIYSELKKQAPELDDERELTRSSYDPYASYYPRLSQKQQEKRAALQAILKELQALPNSENNHENWDNSIRFLNEKLALHQDNADIVRTVARFELQYYNIGTNNLARSPNIYPQEKRYWQTLLLNARTHFEQAIALDPDREDVWLGWGITWLDEDPEIAAGAFAKASQQKSTESIGSLMQLLEMRMVMDTLEGVRLERYQTLRARMDMRYLPEDIEIKPEDDYLSVDLTQVQLAQRAIPASDPNSKVVRLPLNTDKIEQSNRTFSIDFSSANINGGDQVLPKVKAPSTAPKTGDMILQLDVDPQGVPTVVLLKSGSGDMSIDNAVIDAAYQWRFNGSPARKGSVLLISVQFSQ
;
A
#
# COMPACT_ATOMS: atom_id res chain seq x y z
N MET A 1 24.76 64.92 52.46
CA MET A 1 24.04 64.93 51.17
C MET A 1 23.60 66.36 50.87
N LYS A 2 24.11 67.00 49.79
CA LYS A 2 23.97 68.44 49.53
C LYS A 2 22.49 68.81 49.23
N LYS A 3 22.00 69.96 49.74
CA LYS A 3 20.61 70.48 49.59
C LYS A 3 20.00 70.34 48.18
N ARG A 4 20.82 70.39 47.12
CA ARG A 4 20.40 70.19 45.72
C ARG A 4 19.83 68.79 45.43
N ILE A 5 20.36 67.74 46.04
CA ILE A 5 19.91 66.35 45.82
C ILE A 5 18.51 66.13 46.41
N LYS A 6 18.22 66.77 47.56
CA LYS A 6 16.91 66.69 48.22
C LYS A 6 15.82 67.38 47.39
N LEU A 7 16.15 68.52 46.78
CA LEU A 7 15.24 69.25 45.88
C LEU A 7 14.90 68.43 44.63
N ILE A 8 15.90 67.78 44.02
CA ILE A 8 15.72 66.92 42.85
C ILE A 8 14.83 65.71 43.18
N LEU A 9 15.04 65.06 44.32
CA LEU A 9 14.21 63.93 44.76
C LEU A 9 12.76 64.33 45.04
N ILE A 10 12.53 65.53 45.57
CA ILE A 10 11.18 66.07 45.78
C ILE A 10 10.50 66.34 44.43
N ILE A 11 11.21 66.96 43.48
CA ILE A 11 10.69 67.22 42.13
C ILE A 11 10.35 65.89 41.42
N ILE A 12 11.23 64.90 41.50
CA ILE A 12 10.99 63.53 40.98
C ILE A 12 9.76 62.91 41.65
N GLY A 13 9.63 63.03 42.98
CA GLY A 13 8.47 62.54 43.72
C GLY A 13 7.15 63.18 43.29
N VAL A 14 7.15 64.51 43.09
CA VAL A 14 5.98 65.27 42.62
C VAL A 14 5.60 64.89 41.18
N ILE A 15 6.58 64.77 40.28
CA ILE A 15 6.33 64.36 38.89
C ILE A 15 5.80 62.92 38.83
N THR A 16 6.33 62.01 39.65
CA THR A 16 5.87 60.61 39.69
C THR A 16 4.45 60.48 40.24
N LEU A 17 4.04 61.38 41.15
CA LEU A 17 2.70 61.41 41.72
C LEU A 17 1.67 62.03 40.76
N LEU A 18 2.07 63.04 39.97
CA LEU A 18 1.22 63.70 38.98
C LEU A 18 1.13 62.95 37.64
N PHE A 19 2.19 62.23 37.25
CA PHE A 19 2.29 61.48 36.00
C PHE A 19 2.89 60.10 36.28
N PRO A 20 2.15 59.12 36.81
CA PRO A 20 2.70 57.83 37.26
C PRO A 20 3.42 57.03 36.16
N PHE A 21 3.13 57.31 34.88
CA PHE A 21 3.78 56.67 33.73
C PHE A 21 4.94 57.48 33.13
N TRP A 22 5.34 58.62 33.72
CA TRP A 22 6.42 59.45 33.18
C TRP A 22 7.76 58.72 33.14
N LEU A 23 8.05 57.90 34.16
CA LEU A 23 9.30 57.14 34.24
C LEU A 23 9.31 56.00 33.21
N PRO A 24 8.26 55.14 33.08
CA PRO A 24 8.14 54.22 31.95
C PRO A 24 8.19 54.90 30.58
N ALA A 25 7.45 56.00 30.38
CA ALA A 25 7.42 56.73 29.10
C ALA A 25 8.75 57.39 28.77
N PHE A 26 9.46 57.92 29.77
CA PHE A 26 10.81 58.45 29.62
C PHE A 26 11.79 57.32 29.26
N LEU A 27 11.73 56.19 29.96
CA LEU A 27 12.57 55.02 29.65
C LEU A 27 12.29 54.49 28.24
N VAL A 28 11.02 54.33 27.84
CA VAL A 28 10.61 53.91 26.49
C VAL A 28 11.04 54.93 25.43
N SER A 29 10.90 56.23 25.69
CA SER A 29 11.34 57.30 24.78
C SER A 29 12.86 57.34 24.63
N THR A 30 13.60 57.18 25.74
CA THR A 30 15.06 57.07 25.68
C THR A 30 15.50 55.80 24.96
N PHE A 31 14.82 54.68 25.17
CA PHE A 31 15.09 53.43 24.46
C PHE A 31 14.79 53.57 22.96
N SER A 32 13.67 54.18 22.59
CA SER A 32 13.28 54.44 21.20
C SER A 32 14.22 55.41 20.48
N LEU A 33 14.72 56.44 21.17
CA LEU A 33 15.74 57.35 20.63
C LEU A 33 17.09 56.65 20.44
N ILE A 34 17.48 55.80 21.39
CA ILE A 34 18.71 55.00 21.32
C ILE A 34 18.61 53.96 20.18
N ASP A 35 17.45 53.30 20.03
CA ASP A 35 17.19 52.34 18.95
C ASP A 35 17.12 53.02 17.57
N GLY A 36 16.49 54.21 17.49
CA GLY A 36 16.47 55.05 16.29
C GLY A 36 17.83 55.59 15.87
N PHE A 37 18.75 55.80 16.82
CA PHE A 37 20.14 56.16 16.53
C PHE A 37 20.97 54.95 16.10
N ASN A 38 20.76 53.80 16.75
CA ASN A 38 21.46 52.56 16.42
C ASN A 38 21.09 51.98 15.07
N SER A 39 19.83 52.05 14.66
CA SER A 39 19.39 51.61 13.33
C SER A 39 20.08 52.37 12.18
N LYS A 40 20.70 53.54 12.46
CA LYS A 40 21.50 54.31 11.50
C LYS A 40 23.00 54.04 11.56
N ILE A 41 23.49 53.40 12.62
CA ILE A 41 24.93 53.19 12.89
C ILE A 41 25.31 51.72 12.71
N LEU A 42 24.44 50.81 13.12
CA LEU A 42 24.68 49.38 12.99
C LEU A 42 24.28 48.90 11.60
N PRO A 43 25.12 48.05 10.96
CA PRO A 43 24.83 47.47 9.65
C PRO A 43 23.50 46.70 9.61
N SER A 44 22.94 46.56 8.41
CA SER A 44 21.63 45.92 8.21
C SER A 44 21.62 44.44 8.57
N SER A 45 22.76 43.75 8.51
CA SER A 45 22.88 42.33 8.90
C SER A 45 22.89 42.08 10.41
N VAL A 46 22.98 43.10 11.26
CA VAL A 46 22.93 42.91 12.72
C VAL A 46 21.48 42.73 13.14
N ARG A 47 21.10 41.54 13.62
CA ARG A 47 19.71 41.18 13.96
C ARG A 47 19.20 41.96 15.17
N PHE A 48 17.88 42.03 15.34
CA PHE A 48 17.25 42.69 16.49
C PHE A 48 17.81 42.22 17.84
N ASP A 49 17.97 40.90 18.03
CA ASP A 49 18.49 40.34 19.28
C ASP A 49 19.96 40.72 19.51
N GLU A 50 20.77 40.74 18.45
CA GLU A 50 22.18 41.16 18.51
C GLU A 50 22.32 42.66 18.78
N ARG A 51 21.44 43.48 18.19
CA ARG A 51 21.35 44.92 18.48
C ARG A 51 21.02 45.15 19.94
N ASN A 52 20.06 44.42 20.50
CA ASN A 52 19.70 44.50 21.92
C ASN A 52 20.81 44.00 22.83
N PHE A 53 21.52 42.94 22.44
CA PHE A 53 22.69 42.46 23.16
C PHE A 53 23.81 43.51 23.19
N LEU A 54 24.14 44.10 22.03
CA LEU A 54 25.14 45.17 21.93
C LEU A 54 24.74 46.40 22.75
N LEU A 55 23.45 46.74 22.76
CA LEU A 55 22.90 47.81 23.59
C LEU A 55 23.09 47.54 25.08
N GLY A 56 22.73 46.34 25.54
CA GLY A 56 22.94 45.93 26.93
C GLY A 56 24.42 45.95 27.31
N LEU A 57 25.28 45.48 26.41
CA LEU A 57 26.73 45.48 26.58
C LEU A 57 27.29 46.91 26.68
N TRP A 58 26.91 47.81 25.77
CA TRP A 58 27.38 49.19 25.76
C TRP A 58 26.90 49.97 26.97
N LEU A 59 25.62 49.85 27.33
CA LEU A 59 25.04 50.54 28.47
C LEU A 59 25.65 50.02 29.78
N GLY A 60 25.77 48.70 29.94
CA GLY A 60 26.39 48.08 31.11
C GLY A 60 27.86 48.46 31.25
N SER A 61 28.63 48.43 30.15
CA SER A 61 30.03 48.83 30.13
C SER A 61 30.20 50.31 30.47
N LEU A 62 29.38 51.20 29.88
CA LEU A 62 29.41 52.63 30.18
C LEU A 62 29.14 52.91 31.67
N ILE A 63 28.12 52.29 32.25
CA ILE A 63 27.80 52.43 33.68
C ILE A 63 28.98 51.96 34.54
N MET A 64 29.53 50.78 34.26
CA MET A 64 30.62 50.22 35.05
C MET A 64 31.91 51.04 34.91
N THR A 65 32.24 51.51 33.71
CA THR A 65 33.38 52.41 33.49
C THR A 65 33.20 53.72 34.25
N ILE A 66 32.01 54.34 34.24
CA ILE A 66 31.72 55.56 35.01
C ILE A 66 31.86 55.31 36.51
N VAL A 67 31.30 54.21 37.03
CA VAL A 67 31.41 53.83 38.45
C VAL A 67 32.87 53.63 38.85
N MET A 68 33.66 52.92 38.03
CA MET A 68 35.08 52.69 38.30
C MET A 68 35.91 53.96 38.21
N LEU A 69 35.62 54.87 37.28
CA LEU A 69 36.30 56.17 37.20
C LEU A 69 35.96 57.07 38.39
N LEU A 70 34.69 57.12 38.80
CA LEU A 70 34.27 57.82 40.02
C LEU A 70 34.93 57.23 41.27
N GLN A 71 35.03 55.90 41.36
CA GLN A 71 35.70 55.22 42.46
C GLN A 71 37.21 55.47 42.43
N SER A 72 37.85 55.50 41.26
CA SER A 72 39.26 55.86 41.10
C SER A 72 39.51 57.28 41.60
N TRP A 73 38.67 58.24 41.22
CA TRP A 73 38.77 59.63 41.67
C TRP A 73 38.57 59.77 43.18
N ARG A 74 37.58 59.06 43.75
CA ARG A 74 37.25 59.15 45.18
C ARG A 74 38.27 58.44 46.07
N ALA A 75 38.74 57.27 45.66
CA ALA A 75 39.68 56.44 46.41
C ALA A 75 41.15 56.74 46.07
N LYS A 76 41.43 57.59 45.08
CA LYS A 76 42.77 57.87 44.52
C LYS A 76 43.55 56.60 44.15
N ASN A 77 42.84 55.56 43.72
CA ASN A 77 43.43 54.26 43.38
C ASN A 77 43.38 54.06 41.86
N ILE A 78 44.58 53.91 41.27
CA ILE A 78 44.79 53.80 39.83
C ILE A 78 44.29 52.45 39.27
N TYR A 79 44.18 51.40 40.09
CA TYR A 79 43.68 50.10 39.64
C TYR A 79 42.21 50.16 39.18
N TYR A 80 41.39 51.04 39.77
CA TYR A 80 40.02 51.25 39.27
C TYR A 80 39.99 51.99 37.93
N LEU A 81 40.99 52.83 37.63
CA LEU A 81 41.12 53.47 36.32
C LEU A 81 41.49 52.43 35.25
N PHE A 82 42.45 51.55 35.56
CA PHE A 82 42.77 50.41 34.69
C PHE A 82 41.59 49.44 34.52
N GLY A 83 40.86 49.15 35.59
CA GLY A 83 39.64 48.33 35.54
C GLY A 83 38.56 48.93 34.64
N GLY A 84 38.31 50.24 34.75
CA GLY A 84 37.35 50.95 33.90
C GLY A 84 37.77 50.96 32.42
N GLY A 85 39.07 51.09 32.15
CA GLY A 85 39.64 50.96 30.80
C GLY A 85 39.51 49.54 30.23
N LEU A 86 39.75 48.52 31.05
CA LEU A 86 39.61 47.11 30.65
C LEU A 86 38.16 46.75 30.30
N VAL A 87 37.19 47.21 31.08
CA VAL A 87 35.74 47.00 30.82
C VAL A 87 35.32 47.61 29.48
N LEU A 88 35.86 48.77 29.13
CA LEU A 88 35.60 49.44 27.85
C LEU A 88 36.27 48.69 26.68
N LEU A 89 37.53 48.26 26.85
CA LEU A 89 38.24 47.46 25.84
C LEU A 89 37.57 46.11 25.56
N MET A 90 37.10 45.41 26.59
CA MET A 90 36.37 44.15 26.44
C MET A 90 35.04 44.35 25.72
N ALA A 91 34.29 45.41 26.06
CA ALA A 91 33.03 45.73 25.38
C ALA A 91 33.25 46.05 23.90
N LEU A 92 34.29 46.81 23.56
CA LEU A 92 34.68 47.05 22.17
C LEU A 92 35.11 45.75 21.47
N GLY A 93 35.92 44.91 22.13
CA GLY A 93 36.38 43.63 21.59
C GLY A 93 35.22 42.68 21.24
N VAL A 94 34.24 42.54 22.13
CA VAL A 94 33.02 41.75 21.87
C VAL A 94 32.19 42.41 20.75
N SER A 95 32.08 43.74 20.73
CA SER A 95 31.34 44.44 19.67
C SER A 95 31.94 44.19 18.28
N PHE A 96 33.27 44.22 18.15
CA PHE A 96 33.96 43.93 16.89
C PHE A 96 33.87 42.46 16.44
N SER A 97 33.47 41.54 17.33
CA SER A 97 33.19 40.15 16.97
C SER A 97 31.77 39.95 16.42
N VAL A 98 30.85 40.88 16.71
CA VAL A 98 29.44 40.82 16.31
C VAL A 98 29.14 41.73 15.12
N ILE A 99 29.84 42.87 14.99
CA ILE A 99 29.64 43.81 13.89
C ILE A 99 30.51 43.41 12.69
N PRO A 100 29.94 43.32 11.47
CA PRO A 100 30.71 43.00 10.27
C PRO A 100 31.80 44.05 10.00
N LYS A 101 32.98 43.59 9.55
CA LYS A 101 34.19 44.44 9.46
C LYS A 101 34.24 45.27 8.18
N ASN A 102 33.51 44.85 7.16
CA ASN A 102 33.41 45.55 5.88
C ASN A 102 32.05 45.26 5.22
N GLU A 103 31.77 45.99 4.14
CA GLU A 103 30.51 45.90 3.39
C GLU A 103 30.28 44.51 2.77
N LEU A 104 31.35 43.82 2.35
CA LEU A 104 31.24 42.46 1.79
C LEU A 104 30.82 41.45 2.85
N GLU A 105 31.36 41.53 4.06
CA GLU A 105 31.01 40.68 5.19
C GLU A 105 29.58 40.97 5.67
N ASP A 106 29.17 42.25 5.69
CA ASP A 106 27.81 42.67 6.00
C ASP A 106 26.80 42.09 5.01
N ARG A 107 27.03 42.25 3.69
CA ARG A 107 26.17 41.67 2.65
C ARG A 107 26.11 40.15 2.71
N ARG A 108 27.27 39.47 2.82
CA ARG A 108 27.31 38.01 2.91
C ARG A 108 26.47 37.53 4.10
N ARG A 109 26.62 38.18 5.25
CA ARG A 109 25.84 37.83 6.45
C ARG A 109 24.36 38.10 6.27
N PHE A 110 23.99 39.22 5.64
CA PHE A 110 22.60 39.55 5.33
C PHE A 110 21.96 38.49 4.41
N VAL A 111 22.64 38.10 3.33
CA VAL A 111 22.16 37.06 2.41
C VAL A 111 22.04 35.70 3.10
N LEU A 112 23.02 35.30 3.91
CA LEU A 112 22.95 34.06 4.69
C LEU A 112 21.78 34.06 5.68
N GLN A 113 21.53 35.18 6.36
CA GLN A 113 20.38 35.31 7.25
C GLN A 113 19.05 35.24 6.48
N ASN A 114 18.97 35.83 5.29
CA ASN A 114 17.80 35.70 4.43
C ASN A 114 17.61 34.24 4.01
N ILE A 115 18.66 33.51 3.66
CA ILE A 115 18.58 32.07 3.35
C ILE A 115 18.05 31.27 4.56
N GLU A 116 18.55 31.55 5.77
CA GLU A 116 18.18 30.86 7.01
C GLU A 116 16.78 31.17 7.55
N GLN A 117 16.17 32.30 7.18
CA GLN A 117 14.88 32.75 7.72
C GLN A 117 13.74 32.75 6.68
N SER A 118 14.00 32.32 5.45
CA SER A 118 13.07 32.44 4.33
C SER A 118 12.67 31.11 3.70
N GLU A 119 11.90 31.22 2.62
CA GLU A 119 11.49 30.14 1.72
C GLU A 119 12.67 29.30 1.20
N TRP A 120 13.89 29.84 1.19
CA TRP A 120 15.10 29.12 0.80
C TRP A 120 15.43 27.93 1.73
N GLN A 121 15.23 28.07 3.05
CA GLN A 121 15.45 26.96 3.98
C GLN A 121 14.44 25.83 3.76
N ASN A 122 13.16 26.19 3.58
CA ASN A 122 12.09 25.23 3.30
C ASN A 122 12.33 24.53 1.96
N TYR A 123 12.78 25.27 0.95
CA TYR A 123 13.13 24.72 -0.35
C TYR A 123 14.32 23.76 -0.28
N HIS A 124 15.37 24.11 0.46
CA HIS A 124 16.52 23.24 0.65
C HIS A 124 16.12 21.91 1.30
N TYR A 125 15.32 21.98 2.37
CA TYR A 125 14.75 20.79 3.01
C TYR A 125 13.89 19.96 2.05
N PHE A 126 13.05 20.62 1.24
CA PHE A 126 12.26 19.97 0.19
C PHE A 126 13.12 19.26 -0.85
N VAL A 127 14.23 19.88 -1.32
CA VAL A 127 15.16 19.27 -2.28
C VAL A 127 15.85 18.05 -1.67
N VAL A 128 16.34 18.14 -0.43
CA VAL A 128 17.00 17.01 0.25
C VAL A 128 16.07 15.80 0.34
N ASN A 129 14.81 16.00 0.75
CA ASN A 129 13.83 14.92 0.82
C ASN A 129 13.46 14.39 -0.57
N SER A 130 13.25 15.29 -1.54
CA SER A 130 12.89 14.91 -2.90
C SER A 130 14.01 14.15 -3.60
N GLU A 131 15.29 14.45 -3.31
CA GLU A 131 16.44 13.76 -3.87
C GLU A 131 16.45 12.27 -3.49
N ASP A 132 16.16 11.94 -2.23
CA ASP A 132 16.08 10.55 -1.78
C ASP A 132 14.93 9.80 -2.46
N ASP A 133 13.76 10.43 -2.57
CA ASP A 133 12.60 9.87 -3.27
C ASP A 133 12.87 9.67 -4.77
N ILE A 134 13.49 10.66 -5.43
CA ILE A 134 13.87 10.57 -6.84
C ILE A 134 14.84 9.40 -7.06
N ARG A 135 15.86 9.23 -6.20
CA ARG A 135 16.80 8.10 -6.30
C ARG A 135 16.14 6.74 -6.14
N LYS A 136 15.11 6.61 -5.30
CA LYS A 136 14.36 5.35 -5.16
C LYS A 136 13.50 5.10 -6.39
N VAL A 137 12.71 6.10 -6.77
CA VAL A 137 11.70 6.00 -7.82
C VAL A 137 12.28 5.94 -9.23
N ILE A 138 13.46 6.52 -9.50
CA ILE A 138 14.06 6.52 -10.86
C ILE A 138 14.26 5.11 -11.43
N ARG A 139 14.44 4.10 -10.55
CA ARG A 139 14.61 2.70 -10.94
C ARG A 139 13.31 2.06 -11.41
N SER A 140 12.22 2.27 -10.68
CA SER A 140 10.93 1.61 -10.92
C SER A 140 10.00 2.44 -11.82
N ASN A 141 10.06 3.78 -11.74
CA ASN A 141 9.15 4.69 -12.45
C ASN A 141 9.82 6.02 -12.85
N GLN A 142 10.48 6.02 -14.01
CA GLN A 142 11.18 7.19 -14.55
C GLN A 142 10.27 8.41 -14.77
N ALA A 143 9.01 8.20 -15.17
CA ALA A 143 8.06 9.28 -15.41
C ALA A 143 7.72 10.03 -14.10
N LYS A 144 7.54 9.29 -13.00
CA LYS A 144 7.29 9.88 -11.67
C LYS A 144 8.52 10.64 -11.18
N ALA A 145 9.73 10.12 -11.39
CA ALA A 145 10.97 10.82 -11.05
C ALA A 145 11.11 12.15 -11.83
N LEU A 146 10.83 12.16 -13.15
CA LEU A 146 10.84 13.38 -13.97
C LEU A 146 9.79 14.41 -13.53
N ALA A 147 8.62 13.94 -13.07
CA ALA A 147 7.59 14.82 -12.52
C ALA A 147 8.06 15.49 -11.21
N SER A 148 8.72 14.75 -10.31
CA SER A 148 9.32 15.31 -9.09
C SER A 148 10.40 16.35 -9.41
N LEU A 149 11.27 16.10 -10.39
CA LEU A 149 12.28 17.07 -10.85
C LEU A 149 11.64 18.35 -11.38
N SER A 150 10.54 18.23 -12.13
CA SER A 150 9.77 19.38 -12.63
C SER A 150 9.12 20.18 -11.49
N ALA A 151 8.70 19.53 -10.40
CA ALA A 151 8.15 20.19 -9.22
C ALA A 151 9.22 20.95 -8.44
N ILE A 152 10.43 20.39 -8.32
CA ILE A 152 11.61 21.09 -7.76
C ILE A 152 11.89 22.35 -8.57
N GLU A 153 11.99 22.23 -9.90
CA GLU A 153 12.26 23.37 -10.77
C GLU A 153 11.19 24.46 -10.67
N LYS A 154 9.91 24.08 -10.59
CA LYS A 154 8.80 25.04 -10.43
C LYS A 154 8.93 25.82 -9.13
N THR A 155 9.28 25.15 -8.04
CA THR A 155 9.47 25.79 -6.72
C THR A 155 10.69 26.69 -6.73
N ARG A 156 11.79 26.24 -7.35
CA ARG A 156 13.02 27.01 -7.52
C ARG A 156 12.79 28.36 -8.19
N ILE A 157 12.02 28.38 -9.29
CA ILE A 157 11.72 29.60 -10.06
C ILE A 157 10.90 30.60 -9.23
N ALA A 158 10.11 30.13 -8.27
CA ALA A 158 9.29 30.97 -7.41
C ALA A 158 10.07 31.60 -6.24
N LEU A 159 11.31 31.17 -5.99
CA LEU A 159 12.09 31.67 -4.87
C LEU A 159 12.44 33.16 -5.02
N PRO A 160 12.47 33.91 -3.92
CA PRO A 160 12.91 35.29 -3.94
C PRO A 160 14.39 35.38 -4.33
N GLY A 161 14.72 36.46 -5.05
CA GLY A 161 16.12 36.79 -5.34
C GLY A 161 16.94 36.99 -4.06
N LEU A 162 18.25 36.82 -4.18
CA LEU A 162 19.20 37.05 -3.09
C LEU A 162 19.84 38.43 -3.28
N ASP A 163 19.96 39.20 -2.19
CA ASP A 163 20.40 40.60 -2.19
C ASP A 163 21.94 40.74 -2.20
N TYR A 164 22.60 40.21 -3.23
CA TYR A 164 24.03 40.42 -3.50
C TYR A 164 24.25 41.38 -4.68
N PHE A 165 25.50 41.84 -4.86
CA PHE A 165 25.83 42.78 -5.93
C PHE A 165 26.32 42.08 -7.20
N SER A 166 26.22 42.75 -8.35
CA SER A 166 26.76 42.25 -9.62
C SER A 166 28.26 41.95 -9.54
N ASP A 167 28.99 42.76 -8.77
CA ASP A 167 30.44 42.61 -8.60
C ASP A 167 30.81 41.31 -7.87
N ASP A 168 29.92 40.79 -7.01
CA ASP A 168 30.10 39.49 -6.34
C ASP A 168 30.06 38.34 -7.34
N VAL A 169 29.10 38.42 -8.28
CA VAL A 169 28.98 37.44 -9.38
C VAL A 169 30.16 37.54 -10.33
N VAL A 170 30.67 38.75 -10.62
CA VAL A 170 31.86 38.94 -11.45
C VAL A 170 33.10 38.35 -10.79
N ALA A 171 33.27 38.56 -9.48
CA ALA A 171 34.39 38.00 -8.72
C ALA A 171 34.33 36.46 -8.69
N ALA A 172 33.15 35.89 -8.45
CA ALA A 172 32.93 34.45 -8.48
C ALA A 172 33.15 33.85 -9.87
N THR A 173 32.67 34.51 -10.92
CA THR A 173 32.87 34.11 -12.33
C THR A 173 34.35 34.12 -12.70
N LYS A 174 35.11 35.15 -12.30
CA LYS A 174 36.56 35.19 -12.51
C LYS A 174 37.26 34.00 -11.82
N ALA A 175 36.82 33.64 -10.62
CA ALA A 175 37.34 32.46 -9.92
C ALA A 175 36.94 31.15 -10.61
N LYS A 176 35.72 31.03 -11.17
CA LYS A 176 35.29 29.91 -12.02
C LYS A 176 36.19 29.78 -13.25
N ASP A 177 36.48 30.87 -13.94
CA ASP A 177 37.31 30.85 -15.15
C ASP A 177 38.77 30.52 -14.81
N ALA A 178 39.30 31.08 -13.71
CA ALA A 178 40.61 30.73 -13.20
C ALA A 178 40.69 29.24 -12.80
N TYR A 179 39.63 28.72 -12.17
CA TYR A 179 39.48 27.29 -11.93
C TYR A 179 39.52 26.54 -13.27
N LEU A 180 38.76 26.92 -14.29
CA LEU A 180 38.74 26.22 -15.58
C LEU A 180 40.08 26.24 -16.33
N VAL A 181 40.87 27.32 -16.22
CA VAL A 181 42.14 27.47 -16.97
C VAL A 181 43.34 26.88 -16.23
N HIS A 182 43.51 27.13 -14.93
CA HIS A 182 44.74 26.79 -14.22
C HIS A 182 44.76 25.35 -13.68
N ALA A 183 45.92 24.69 -13.74
CA ALA A 183 46.10 23.31 -13.28
C ALA A 183 46.08 23.19 -11.75
N LYS A 184 45.71 22.01 -11.26
CA LYS A 184 45.76 21.66 -9.83
C LYS A 184 47.17 21.87 -9.25
N GLY A 185 47.24 22.54 -8.09
CA GLY A 185 48.50 22.82 -7.38
C GLY A 185 49.14 24.20 -7.68
N THR A 186 48.57 25.00 -8.59
CA THR A 186 49.04 26.37 -8.84
C THR A 186 48.52 27.38 -7.79
N PRO A 187 49.24 28.49 -7.53
CA PRO A 187 48.75 29.56 -6.65
C PRO A 187 47.41 30.14 -7.13
N GLU A 188 47.27 30.38 -8.44
CA GLU A 188 46.06 30.93 -9.06
C GLU A 188 44.86 30.01 -8.86
N ARG A 189 45.07 28.70 -8.97
CA ARG A 189 44.04 27.69 -8.65
C ARG A 189 43.67 27.71 -7.18
N THR A 190 44.65 27.84 -6.28
CA THR A 190 44.41 27.84 -4.84
C THR A 190 43.57 29.05 -4.42
N ASP A 191 43.84 30.22 -4.99
CA ASP A 191 43.06 31.42 -4.71
C ASP A 191 41.68 31.39 -5.38
N ALA A 192 41.57 30.79 -6.57
CA ALA A 192 40.27 30.50 -7.18
C ALA A 192 39.41 29.58 -6.29
N LEU A 193 39.98 28.52 -5.71
CA LEU A 193 39.28 27.61 -4.79
C LEU A 193 38.77 28.34 -3.54
N LYS A 194 39.61 29.16 -2.90
CA LYS A 194 39.18 29.98 -1.74
C LYS A 194 38.03 30.90 -2.09
N THR A 195 38.11 31.54 -3.27
CA THR A 195 37.10 32.48 -3.75
C THR A 195 35.79 31.77 -4.08
N LEU A 196 35.84 30.63 -4.76
CA LEU A 196 34.67 29.80 -5.05
C LEU A 196 34.00 29.26 -3.79
N ASN A 197 34.78 28.82 -2.80
CA ASN A 197 34.21 28.40 -1.52
C ASN A 197 33.55 29.58 -0.80
N PHE A 198 34.20 30.75 -0.77
CA PHE A 198 33.66 31.94 -0.12
C PHE A 198 32.33 32.41 -0.72
N TYR A 199 32.25 32.52 -2.05
CA TYR A 199 31.03 32.96 -2.73
C TYR A 199 29.99 31.85 -2.88
N GLY A 200 30.45 30.61 -2.96
CA GLY A 200 29.58 29.44 -3.12
C GLY A 200 28.64 29.20 -1.93
N ASP A 201 29.00 29.69 -0.74
CA ASP A 201 28.14 29.60 0.44
C ASP A 201 26.86 30.47 0.36
N TRP A 202 26.85 31.52 -0.46
CA TRP A 202 25.78 32.53 -0.43
C TRP A 202 25.30 33.03 -1.81
N LEU A 203 25.93 32.62 -2.90
CA LEU A 203 25.42 32.81 -4.27
C LEU A 203 24.58 31.60 -4.73
N LEU A 204 23.65 31.14 -3.89
CA LEU A 204 22.89 29.90 -4.07
C LEU A 204 21.88 29.91 -5.22
N ASN A 205 21.78 30.98 -6.01
CA ASN A 205 20.97 31.03 -7.23
C ASN A 205 21.83 31.15 -8.50
N GLN A 206 23.16 30.99 -8.38
CA GLN A 206 24.12 31.03 -9.50
C GLN A 206 24.62 29.61 -9.83
N PRO A 207 23.97 28.89 -10.76
CA PRO A 207 24.22 27.45 -10.98
C PRO A 207 25.65 27.16 -11.43
N GLU A 208 26.23 27.97 -12.30
CA GLU A 208 27.60 27.80 -12.79
C GLU A 208 28.65 27.91 -11.66
N ILE A 209 28.40 28.80 -10.70
CA ILE A 209 29.27 29.01 -9.53
C ILE A 209 29.16 27.83 -8.57
N MET A 210 27.94 27.33 -8.32
CA MET A 210 27.71 26.15 -7.48
C MET A 210 28.38 24.90 -8.09
N VAL A 211 28.25 24.70 -9.41
CA VAL A 211 28.92 23.59 -10.12
C VAL A 211 30.43 23.68 -9.96
N ALA A 212 31.01 24.86 -10.16
CA ALA A 212 32.45 25.07 -10.00
C ALA A 212 32.93 24.81 -8.56
N GLN A 213 32.19 25.28 -7.56
CA GLN A 213 32.47 25.03 -6.15
C GLN A 213 32.37 23.54 -5.79
N ALA A 214 31.32 22.84 -6.22
CA ALA A 214 31.15 21.42 -5.94
C ALA A 214 32.28 20.58 -6.58
N LEU A 215 32.64 20.86 -7.83
CA LEU A 215 33.75 20.18 -8.51
C LEU A 215 35.11 20.51 -7.87
N ALA A 216 35.30 21.74 -7.40
CA ALA A 216 36.45 22.14 -6.60
C ALA A 216 36.58 21.34 -5.29
N SER A 217 35.45 21.05 -4.65
CA SER A 217 35.39 20.37 -3.36
C SER A 217 35.85 18.90 -3.40
N LEU A 218 35.81 18.26 -4.58
CA LEU A 218 36.22 16.84 -4.81
C LEU A 218 37.62 16.50 -4.32
N SER A 219 38.51 17.49 -4.19
CA SER A 219 39.93 17.26 -3.88
C SER A 219 40.35 17.61 -2.46
N SER A 220 39.47 18.23 -1.65
CA SER A 220 39.88 18.90 -0.41
C SER A 220 38.86 18.89 0.73
N SER A 221 37.61 18.48 0.48
CA SER A 221 36.53 18.56 1.47
C SER A 221 36.35 17.27 2.27
N HIS A 222 35.80 17.40 3.47
CA HIS A 222 35.34 16.24 4.25
C HIS A 222 34.00 15.73 3.68
N ASP A 223 33.75 14.44 3.83
CA ASP A 223 32.64 13.70 3.19
C ASP A 223 31.25 14.35 3.31
N ALA A 224 30.91 14.90 4.47
CA ALA A 224 29.62 15.57 4.70
C ALA A 224 29.47 16.86 3.87
N GLN A 225 30.53 17.67 3.79
CA GLN A 225 30.56 18.90 2.98
C GLN A 225 30.52 18.58 1.49
N LEU A 226 31.14 17.47 1.09
CA LEU A 226 31.18 17.00 -0.28
C LEU A 226 29.79 16.58 -0.79
N THR A 227 29.04 15.83 0.02
CA THR A 227 27.67 15.43 -0.33
C THR A 227 26.76 16.66 -0.41
N GLN A 228 26.91 17.59 0.54
CA GLN A 228 26.12 18.81 0.59
C GLN A 228 26.38 19.71 -0.63
N SER A 229 27.62 19.81 -1.11
CA SER A 229 27.94 20.60 -2.30
C SER A 229 27.27 20.03 -3.55
N GLY A 230 27.21 18.70 -3.70
CA GLY A 230 26.45 18.03 -4.76
C GLY A 230 24.95 18.29 -4.68
N ILE A 231 24.36 18.21 -3.48
CA ILE A 231 22.93 18.50 -3.26
C ILE A 231 22.61 19.97 -3.60
N ASN A 232 23.49 20.91 -3.25
CA ASN A 232 23.29 22.32 -3.58
C ASN A 232 23.27 22.54 -5.11
N VAL A 233 24.07 21.79 -5.88
CA VAL A 233 24.08 21.87 -7.34
C VAL A 233 22.76 21.41 -7.96
N ILE A 234 22.15 20.33 -7.47
CA ILE A 234 20.82 19.92 -7.95
C ILE A 234 19.71 20.87 -7.48
N ALA A 235 19.87 21.54 -6.34
CA ALA A 235 18.90 22.53 -5.86
C ALA A 235 18.82 23.74 -6.82
N VAL A 236 19.91 24.10 -7.48
CA VAL A 236 19.97 25.26 -8.38
C VAL A 236 19.74 24.91 -9.85
N ALA A 237 19.98 23.66 -10.24
CA ALA A 237 19.83 23.20 -11.61
C ALA A 237 19.26 21.76 -11.68
N PRO A 238 18.05 21.50 -11.14
CA PRO A 238 17.48 20.16 -11.02
C PRO A 238 17.24 19.46 -12.36
N LEU A 239 17.03 20.22 -13.45
CA LEU A 239 16.83 19.71 -14.81
C LEU A 239 18.13 19.63 -15.65
N SER A 240 19.30 19.91 -15.07
CA SER A 240 20.59 19.79 -15.77
C SER A 240 21.17 18.38 -15.57
N PRO A 241 21.40 17.60 -16.64
CA PRO A 241 22.11 16.33 -16.54
C PRO A 241 23.51 16.49 -15.91
N GLU A 242 24.19 17.60 -16.20
CA GLU A 242 25.50 17.93 -15.66
C GLU A 242 25.45 18.08 -14.13
N ALA A 243 24.41 18.70 -13.57
CA ALA A 243 24.22 18.83 -12.12
C ALA A 243 24.15 17.46 -11.43
N TRP A 244 23.45 16.51 -12.02
CA TRP A 244 23.36 15.14 -11.52
C TRP A 244 24.66 14.35 -11.67
N GLN A 245 25.44 14.60 -12.74
CA GLN A 245 26.80 14.06 -12.88
C GLN A 245 27.75 14.63 -11.83
N VAL A 246 27.64 15.92 -11.47
CA VAL A 246 28.40 16.51 -10.36
C VAL A 246 28.06 15.80 -9.06
N LEU A 247 26.77 15.59 -8.75
CA LEU A 247 26.36 14.84 -7.57
C LEU A 247 26.93 13.41 -7.57
N ALA A 248 26.90 12.71 -8.70
CA ALA A 248 27.53 11.38 -8.81
C ALA A 248 29.04 11.41 -8.50
N LEU A 249 29.76 12.43 -8.98
CA LEU A 249 31.18 12.61 -8.69
C LEU A 249 31.44 12.89 -7.21
N THR A 250 30.55 13.61 -6.51
CA THR A 250 30.68 13.79 -5.05
C THR A 250 30.58 12.46 -4.28
N TYR A 251 29.72 11.54 -4.71
CA TYR A 251 29.65 10.19 -4.13
C TYR A 251 30.90 9.34 -4.43
N ILE A 252 31.45 9.46 -5.65
CA ILE A 252 32.66 8.73 -6.07
C ILE A 252 33.92 9.26 -5.37
N ALA A 253 33.99 10.56 -5.08
CA ALA A 253 35.12 11.18 -4.42
C ALA A 253 35.14 11.02 -2.88
N HIS A 254 34.08 10.43 -2.31
CA HIS A 254 33.96 10.12 -0.88
C HIS A 254 35.09 9.17 -0.42
N ARG A 255 35.51 9.25 0.86
CA ARG A 255 36.57 8.38 1.41
C ARG A 255 36.26 6.88 1.34
N SER A 256 34.99 6.51 1.40
CA SER A 256 34.48 5.13 1.29
C SER A 256 33.53 5.05 0.09
N PRO A 257 34.07 5.05 -1.14
CA PRO A 257 33.24 5.07 -2.34
C PRO A 257 32.37 3.82 -2.44
N ASP A 258 32.84 2.68 -1.90
CA ASP A 258 32.11 1.41 -1.80
C ASP A 258 30.69 1.56 -1.20
N ALA A 259 30.53 2.37 -0.16
CA ALA A 259 29.25 2.63 0.49
C ALA A 259 28.33 3.60 -0.28
N GLN A 260 28.86 4.30 -1.30
CA GLN A 260 28.13 5.33 -2.05
C GLN A 260 27.93 4.98 -3.54
N VAL A 261 28.48 3.86 -4.03
CA VAL A 261 28.37 3.40 -5.42
C VAL A 261 26.91 3.41 -5.90
N GLU A 262 25.99 2.90 -5.09
CA GLU A 262 24.57 2.85 -5.43
C GLU A 262 24.01 4.27 -5.67
N LYS A 263 24.31 5.23 -4.80
CA LYS A 263 23.85 6.62 -4.96
C LYS A 263 24.47 7.29 -6.19
N ALA A 264 25.75 7.04 -6.47
CA ALA A 264 26.42 7.53 -7.67
C ALA A 264 25.75 6.98 -8.95
N MET A 265 25.46 5.68 -8.98
CA MET A 265 24.77 5.02 -10.09
C MET A 265 23.39 5.63 -10.35
N LEU A 266 22.61 5.91 -9.31
CA LEU A 266 21.27 6.48 -9.43
C LEU A 266 21.30 7.93 -9.90
N ALA A 267 22.25 8.74 -9.40
CA ALA A 267 22.44 10.09 -9.89
C ALA A 267 22.79 10.11 -11.39
N LEU A 268 23.65 9.19 -11.84
CA LEU A 268 23.93 9.02 -13.27
C LEU A 268 22.71 8.54 -14.07
N MET A 269 21.88 7.67 -13.50
CA MET A 269 20.63 7.23 -14.12
C MET A 269 19.64 8.38 -14.30
N VAL A 270 19.55 9.29 -13.34
CA VAL A 270 18.75 10.53 -13.49
C VAL A 270 19.31 11.40 -14.61
N ALA A 271 20.62 11.60 -14.67
CA ALA A 271 21.27 12.37 -15.73
C ALA A 271 20.99 11.79 -17.13
N ASP A 272 21.09 10.47 -17.29
CA ASP A 272 20.78 9.79 -18.54
C ASP A 272 19.30 9.94 -18.92
N THR A 273 18.40 9.72 -17.96
CA THR A 273 16.95 9.83 -18.16
C THR A 273 16.54 11.24 -18.59
N LEU A 274 17.10 12.29 -17.96
CA LEU A 274 16.87 13.69 -18.36
C LEU A 274 17.32 13.95 -19.80
N THR A 275 18.49 13.43 -20.17
CA THR A 275 19.06 13.56 -21.52
C THR A 275 18.13 12.91 -22.56
N GLN A 276 17.54 11.76 -22.25
CA GLN A 276 16.59 11.08 -23.14
C GLN A 276 15.23 11.78 -23.21
N ALA A 277 14.74 12.34 -22.10
CA ALA A 277 13.38 12.90 -21.98
C ALA A 277 13.15 14.22 -22.73
N LYS A 278 14.14 14.79 -23.43
CA LYS A 278 14.12 16.15 -24.04
C LYS A 278 13.80 17.29 -23.06
N GLN A 279 13.75 17.02 -21.75
CA GLN A 279 13.53 18.01 -20.68
C GLN A 279 14.85 18.56 -20.11
N ALA A 280 15.99 17.98 -20.53
CA ALA A 280 17.33 18.41 -20.11
C ALA A 280 17.61 19.88 -20.47
N ARG A 281 18.15 20.61 -19.50
CA ARG A 281 18.74 21.94 -19.71
C ARG A 281 20.26 21.84 -19.60
N HIS A 282 20.90 21.68 -20.76
CA HIS A 282 22.35 21.58 -20.83
C HIS A 282 23.02 22.95 -20.63
N ASP A 283 24.11 22.94 -19.87
CA ASP A 283 24.96 24.10 -19.63
C ASP A 283 26.39 23.81 -20.15
N VAL A 284 26.81 24.57 -21.17
CA VAL A 284 28.13 24.43 -21.81
C VAL A 284 29.26 24.72 -20.82
N SER A 285 29.08 25.68 -19.92
CA SER A 285 30.06 26.01 -18.88
C SER A 285 30.21 24.84 -17.90
N ALA A 286 29.09 24.26 -17.45
CA ALA A 286 29.11 23.07 -16.59
C ALA A 286 29.77 21.86 -17.25
N GLN A 287 29.54 21.62 -18.56
CA GLN A 287 30.17 20.53 -19.30
C GLN A 287 31.70 20.67 -19.37
N GLN A 288 32.21 21.89 -19.61
CA GLN A 288 33.65 22.16 -19.64
C GLN A 288 34.28 21.94 -18.26
N LEU A 289 33.62 22.40 -17.20
CA LEU A 289 34.06 22.19 -15.82
C LEU A 289 34.07 20.70 -15.45
N LEU A 290 33.04 19.94 -15.81
CA LEU A 290 32.96 18.50 -15.59
C LEU A 290 34.08 17.76 -16.32
N LYS A 291 34.31 18.06 -17.60
CA LYS A 291 35.38 17.45 -18.39
C LYS A 291 36.75 17.68 -17.74
N LYS A 292 37.00 18.91 -17.26
CA LYS A 292 38.22 19.22 -16.51
C LYS A 292 38.29 18.43 -15.22
N ALA A 293 37.23 18.43 -14.40
CA ALA A 293 37.21 17.74 -13.12
C ALA A 293 37.46 16.22 -13.27
N ILE A 294 36.81 15.57 -14.24
CA ILE A 294 37.00 14.13 -14.54
C ILE A 294 38.46 13.83 -14.94
N SER A 295 39.10 14.73 -15.70
CA SER A 295 40.51 14.59 -16.06
C SER A 295 41.47 14.77 -14.87
N GLU A 296 41.04 15.44 -13.81
CA GLU A 296 41.83 15.66 -12.59
C GLU A 296 41.53 14.65 -11.45
N LEU A 297 40.55 13.76 -11.64
CA LEU A 297 40.27 12.65 -10.72
C LEU A 297 41.46 11.69 -10.64
N THR A 298 41.54 10.95 -9.53
CA THR A 298 42.47 9.82 -9.43
C THR A 298 42.07 8.73 -10.45
N GLU A 299 43.03 7.89 -10.85
CA GLU A 299 42.78 6.82 -11.82
C GLU A 299 41.63 5.90 -11.36
N ASN A 300 41.61 5.51 -10.09
CA ASN A 300 40.52 4.69 -9.53
C ASN A 300 39.15 5.39 -9.61
N GLN A 301 39.06 6.67 -9.23
CA GLN A 301 37.80 7.43 -9.30
C GLN A 301 37.29 7.57 -10.74
N ARG A 302 38.20 7.81 -11.68
CA ARG A 302 37.87 7.92 -13.11
C ARG A 302 37.35 6.60 -13.66
N GLN A 303 38.00 5.48 -13.33
CA GLN A 303 37.55 4.14 -13.72
C GLN A 303 36.17 3.81 -13.14
N ILE A 304 35.92 4.10 -11.85
CA ILE A 304 34.59 3.93 -11.23
C ILE A 304 33.54 4.72 -12.03
N TYR A 305 33.79 6.00 -12.31
CA TYR A 305 32.86 6.84 -13.05
C TYR A 305 32.54 6.28 -14.46
N GLN A 306 33.56 5.86 -15.20
CA GLN A 306 33.40 5.29 -16.55
C GLN A 306 32.62 3.99 -16.54
N ILE A 307 32.91 3.08 -15.61
CA ILE A 307 32.19 1.81 -15.45
C ILE A 307 30.72 2.08 -15.09
N LEU A 308 30.45 2.99 -14.15
CA LEU A 308 29.08 3.32 -13.76
C LEU A 308 28.29 3.97 -14.91
N GLN A 309 28.90 4.88 -15.68
CA GLN A 309 28.27 5.42 -16.88
C GLN A 309 27.91 4.32 -17.89
N ALA A 310 28.83 3.40 -18.16
CA ALA A 310 28.58 2.27 -19.05
C ALA A 310 27.43 1.40 -18.54
N ARG A 311 27.35 1.15 -17.23
CA ARG A 311 26.26 0.38 -16.61
C ARG A 311 24.91 1.08 -16.71
N VAL A 312 24.85 2.41 -16.60
CA VAL A 312 23.59 3.18 -16.78
C VAL A 312 23.11 3.05 -18.22
N ILE A 313 24.02 3.16 -19.19
CA ILE A 313 23.70 2.98 -20.61
C ILE A 313 23.22 1.55 -20.85
N GLU A 314 23.93 0.56 -20.32
CA GLU A 314 23.58 -0.86 -20.42
C GLU A 314 22.17 -1.15 -19.86
N ASP A 315 21.86 -0.62 -18.67
CA ASP A 315 20.53 -0.71 -18.05
C ASP A 315 19.42 -0.15 -18.96
N ARG A 316 19.63 1.02 -19.56
CA ARG A 316 18.67 1.60 -20.51
C ARG A 316 18.36 0.65 -21.67
N TYR A 317 19.37 0.02 -22.28
CA TYR A 317 19.16 -0.92 -23.39
C TYR A 317 18.34 -2.13 -22.95
N TYR A 318 18.60 -2.68 -21.77
CA TYR A 318 17.82 -3.79 -21.22
C TYR A 318 16.36 -3.42 -20.98
N ARG A 319 16.08 -2.24 -20.42
CA ARG A 319 14.69 -1.75 -20.24
C ARG A 319 13.95 -1.55 -21.57
N GLN A 320 14.68 -1.24 -22.63
CA GLN A 320 14.16 -1.11 -23.98
C GLN A 320 14.06 -2.46 -24.73
N ASN A 321 14.34 -3.58 -24.05
CA ASN A 321 14.41 -4.93 -24.65
C ASN A 321 15.34 -4.98 -25.87
N SER A 322 16.48 -4.32 -25.77
CA SER A 322 17.46 -4.19 -26.85
C SER A 322 18.87 -4.51 -26.37
N SER A 323 19.75 -4.88 -27.29
CA SER A 323 21.13 -5.23 -26.95
C SER A 323 22.01 -3.98 -26.87
N PRO A 324 22.76 -3.77 -25.77
CA PRO A 324 23.72 -2.69 -25.67
C PRO A 324 24.91 -2.89 -26.63
N PRO A 325 25.58 -1.80 -27.05
CA PRO A 325 26.84 -1.87 -27.80
C PRO A 325 27.92 -2.71 -27.09
N GLU A 326 28.81 -3.34 -27.86
CA GLU A 326 29.84 -4.25 -27.33
C GLU A 326 30.87 -3.52 -26.45
N ASP A 327 31.26 -2.29 -26.81
CA ASP A 327 32.15 -1.44 -26.03
C ASP A 327 31.54 -1.06 -24.67
N VAL A 328 30.26 -0.69 -24.65
CA VAL A 328 29.50 -0.43 -23.42
C VAL A 328 29.42 -1.69 -22.56
N THR A 329 29.09 -2.83 -23.17
CA THR A 329 28.96 -4.12 -22.47
C THR A 329 30.29 -4.55 -21.85
N THR A 330 31.39 -4.40 -22.61
CA THR A 330 32.73 -4.74 -22.15
C THR A 330 33.15 -3.89 -20.95
N LEU A 331 32.92 -2.58 -21.02
CA LEU A 331 33.23 -1.65 -19.93
C LEU A 331 32.31 -1.86 -18.72
N ALA A 332 31.01 -2.05 -18.93
CA ALA A 332 30.04 -2.28 -17.86
C ALA A 332 30.32 -3.57 -17.08
N ASN A 333 30.82 -4.61 -17.77
CA ASN A 333 31.18 -5.91 -17.18
C ASN A 333 32.46 -5.88 -16.35
N GLN A 334 33.26 -4.81 -16.41
CA GLN A 334 34.40 -4.66 -15.52
C GLN A 334 33.93 -4.54 -14.08
N ARG A 335 34.71 -5.13 -13.17
CA ARG A 335 34.49 -4.99 -11.72
C ARG A 335 34.87 -3.57 -11.30
N LEU A 336 34.11 -2.99 -10.37
CA LEU A 336 34.48 -1.70 -9.77
C LEU A 336 35.78 -1.81 -8.96
N PRO A 337 36.75 -0.87 -9.15
CA PRO A 337 38.01 -0.86 -8.40
C PRO A 337 37.82 -0.24 -7.00
N VAL A 338 36.95 -0.86 -6.19
CA VAL A 338 36.68 -0.47 -4.79
C VAL A 338 37.38 -1.42 -3.81
N SER A 339 37.87 -0.85 -2.71
CA SER A 339 38.83 -1.53 -1.81
C SER A 339 38.18 -2.33 -0.68
N ASN A 340 36.97 -1.94 -0.28
CA ASN A 340 36.27 -2.53 0.85
C ASN A 340 35.08 -3.37 0.40
N ALA A 341 34.80 -4.43 1.14
CA ALA A 341 33.51 -5.09 1.07
C ALA A 341 32.45 -4.15 1.68
N ILE A 342 31.21 -4.22 1.18
CA ILE A 342 30.10 -3.51 1.79
C ILE A 342 29.92 -4.08 3.21
N ASN A 343 30.20 -3.28 4.25
CA ASN A 343 30.12 -3.72 5.65
C ASN A 343 28.68 -4.07 6.03
N SER A 344 28.54 -5.16 6.80
CA SER A 344 27.30 -5.72 7.35
C SER A 344 26.70 -4.93 8.53
N ASP A 345 27.32 -3.83 8.94
CA ASP A 345 27.07 -3.18 10.24
C ASP A 345 25.95 -2.13 10.19
N LEU A 346 24.79 -2.54 9.69
CA LEU A 346 23.51 -1.85 9.94
C LEU A 346 22.48 -2.86 10.47
N THR A 347 22.84 -3.50 11.58
CA THR A 347 21.89 -4.17 12.48
C THR A 347 21.44 -3.17 13.53
N THR A 348 20.33 -2.46 13.33
CA THR A 348 19.48 -2.07 14.48
C THR A 348 18.09 -1.60 14.02
N TYR A 349 17.07 -2.10 14.73
CA TYR A 349 15.65 -1.67 14.80
C TYR A 349 14.54 -2.34 13.97
N LEU A 350 14.81 -3.19 12.97
CA LEU A 350 13.70 -3.90 12.26
C LEU A 350 13.51 -5.38 12.66
N GLU A 351 14.47 -6.00 13.34
CA GLU A 351 14.40 -7.43 13.69
C GLU A 351 13.53 -7.75 14.91
N MET A 352 13.16 -6.77 15.75
CA MET A 352 12.34 -7.03 16.94
C MET A 352 10.82 -6.92 16.71
N GLN A 353 10.35 -6.33 15.61
CA GLN A 353 8.92 -6.37 15.24
C GLN A 353 8.57 -7.51 14.28
N SER A 354 9.56 -8.15 13.65
CA SER A 354 9.34 -9.27 12.72
C SER A 354 9.23 -10.64 13.41
N MET A 355 9.37 -10.71 14.74
CA MET A 355 9.14 -11.93 15.50
C MET A 355 7.66 -12.28 15.71
N MET A 356 6.71 -11.44 15.28
CA MET A 356 5.28 -11.71 15.51
C MET A 356 4.36 -11.85 14.29
N GLU A 357 4.80 -11.71 13.03
CA GLU A 357 3.84 -11.75 11.91
C GLU A 357 4.27 -12.63 10.72
N LYS A 358 3.52 -13.73 10.58
CA LYS A 358 3.21 -14.55 9.40
C LYS A 358 4.28 -14.68 8.31
N GLN A 359 4.84 -15.89 8.24
CA GLN A 359 5.48 -16.49 7.07
C GLN A 359 4.65 -16.19 5.82
N TYR A 360 5.16 -15.32 4.96
CA TYR A 360 4.42 -14.85 3.79
C TYR A 360 4.56 -15.89 2.67
N PRO A 361 3.45 -16.40 2.10
CA PRO A 361 3.50 -17.59 1.27
C PRO A 361 3.85 -17.23 -0.19
N GLY A 362 5.08 -17.52 -0.60
CA GLY A 362 5.58 -17.32 -1.95
C GLY A 362 6.90 -18.05 -2.14
N GLU A 363 7.16 -18.51 -3.36
CA GLU A 363 8.43 -19.13 -3.70
C GLU A 363 9.40 -18.06 -4.20
N VAL A 364 10.64 -18.12 -3.70
CA VAL A 364 11.71 -17.23 -4.17
C VAL A 364 12.77 -18.07 -4.87
N ILE A 365 12.97 -17.79 -6.14
CA ILE A 365 13.94 -18.47 -6.99
C ILE A 365 15.09 -17.50 -7.23
N VAL A 366 16.32 -17.95 -6.94
CA VAL A 366 17.54 -17.17 -7.17
C VAL A 366 18.33 -17.84 -8.28
N GLU A 367 18.40 -17.18 -9.44
CA GLU A 367 19.18 -17.64 -10.58
C GLU A 367 20.49 -16.83 -10.62
N SER A 368 21.61 -17.50 -10.31
CA SER A 368 22.95 -16.90 -10.29
C SER A 368 23.88 -17.67 -11.24
N PRO A 369 24.63 -16.98 -12.12
CA PRO A 369 25.63 -17.61 -13.00
C PRO A 369 26.75 -18.33 -12.24
N ASN A 370 27.12 -17.81 -11.06
CA ASN A 370 28.12 -18.43 -10.18
C ASN A 370 27.48 -18.91 -8.87
N GLU A 371 28.07 -19.95 -8.28
CA GLU A 371 27.60 -20.54 -7.03
C GLU A 371 27.66 -19.55 -5.85
N VAL A 372 26.55 -19.46 -5.12
CA VAL A 372 26.41 -18.66 -3.90
C VAL A 372 26.67 -19.56 -2.69
N LYS A 373 27.79 -19.35 -1.99
CA LYS A 373 28.22 -20.15 -0.84
C LYS A 373 27.29 -20.04 0.36
N ASN A 374 26.73 -18.86 0.58
CA ASN A 374 25.76 -18.61 1.65
C ASN A 374 24.59 -17.82 1.06
N LEU A 375 23.59 -18.55 0.59
CA LEU A 375 22.33 -17.95 0.16
C LEU A 375 21.47 -17.74 1.41
N THR A 376 21.41 -16.51 1.90
CA THR A 376 20.47 -16.14 2.96
C THR A 376 19.04 -16.24 2.44
N GLU A 377 18.14 -16.81 3.25
CA GLU A 377 16.72 -16.93 2.91
C GLU A 377 16.14 -15.55 2.58
N ILE A 378 15.63 -15.41 1.36
CA ILE A 378 14.93 -14.19 0.94
C ILE A 378 13.47 -14.36 1.38
N ARG A 379 13.06 -13.59 2.37
CA ARG A 379 11.65 -13.55 2.77
C ARG A 379 10.84 -12.88 1.66
N TYR A 380 9.63 -13.38 1.41
CA TYR A 380 8.70 -12.64 0.56
C TYR A 380 8.32 -11.34 1.28
N PRO A 381 8.39 -10.17 0.62
CA PRO A 381 8.01 -8.91 1.24
C PRO A 381 6.52 -8.91 1.59
N THR A 382 6.15 -8.19 2.65
CA THR A 382 4.75 -8.01 3.02
C THR A 382 4.07 -7.05 2.02
N ILE A 383 3.49 -7.58 0.94
CA ILE A 383 2.87 -6.79 -0.13
C ILE A 383 1.38 -7.12 -0.26
N ARG A 384 0.55 -6.18 0.19
CA ARG A 384 -0.88 -6.41 0.38
C ARG A 384 -1.73 -6.25 -0.88
N ARG A 385 -1.10 -6.46 -2.03
CA ARG A 385 -1.69 -6.50 -3.37
C ARG A 385 -1.25 -7.79 -4.03
N TYR A 386 -2.16 -8.46 -4.74
CA TYR A 386 -1.77 -9.63 -5.52
C TYR A 386 -0.82 -9.25 -6.65
N ILE A 387 0.42 -9.71 -6.55
CA ILE A 387 1.43 -9.64 -7.59
C ILE A 387 1.82 -11.09 -7.92
N PRO A 388 1.37 -11.63 -9.07
CA PRO A 388 1.57 -13.04 -9.39
C PRO A 388 3.06 -13.39 -9.49
N ARG A 389 3.83 -12.48 -10.07
CA ARG A 389 5.27 -12.61 -10.26
C ARG A 389 5.93 -11.24 -10.19
N ALA A 390 7.04 -11.17 -9.46
CA ALA A 390 7.96 -10.04 -9.49
C ALA A 390 9.37 -10.55 -9.77
N GLU A 391 10.12 -9.82 -10.58
CA GLU A 391 11.47 -10.20 -10.96
C GLU A 391 12.40 -9.01 -10.74
N VAL A 392 13.47 -9.25 -9.97
CA VAL A 392 14.50 -8.26 -9.66
C VAL A 392 15.82 -8.77 -10.21
N ILE A 393 16.50 -7.97 -11.03
CA ILE A 393 17.86 -8.29 -11.48
C ILE A 393 18.83 -7.43 -10.69
N LEU A 394 19.61 -8.09 -9.83
CA LEU A 394 20.68 -7.46 -9.07
C LEU A 394 21.97 -7.54 -9.87
N SER A 395 22.73 -6.45 -9.90
CA SER A 395 24.11 -6.49 -10.39
C SER A 395 25.07 -6.37 -9.21
N ILE A 396 26.02 -7.30 -9.16
CA ILE A 396 26.85 -7.56 -8.00
C ILE A 396 28.32 -7.60 -8.42
N ASP A 397 29.13 -6.77 -7.79
CA ASP A 397 30.59 -6.80 -7.89
C ASP A 397 31.17 -7.63 -6.73
N VAL A 398 31.90 -8.68 -7.07
CA VAL A 398 32.48 -9.65 -6.13
C VAL A 398 34.00 -9.45 -6.06
N ASP A 399 34.53 -9.34 -4.84
CA ASP A 399 35.96 -9.25 -4.56
C ASP A 399 36.66 -10.62 -4.71
N PRO A 400 38.01 -10.67 -4.71
CA PRO A 400 38.72 -11.92 -4.93
C PRO A 400 38.47 -12.97 -3.82
N GLN A 401 38.01 -12.54 -2.65
CA GLN A 401 37.67 -13.38 -1.50
C GLN A 401 36.20 -13.85 -1.52
N GLY A 402 35.45 -13.51 -2.57
CA GLY A 402 34.04 -13.87 -2.73
C GLY A 402 33.06 -12.98 -1.96
N ARG A 403 33.50 -11.83 -1.44
CA ARG A 403 32.64 -10.85 -0.74
C ARG A 403 32.08 -9.82 -1.70
N ILE A 404 30.96 -9.23 -1.35
CA ILE A 404 30.33 -8.19 -2.17
C ILE A 404 31.03 -6.86 -1.93
N SER A 405 31.44 -6.24 -3.03
CA SER A 405 32.11 -4.94 -3.08
C SER A 405 31.26 -3.87 -3.77
N GLY A 406 30.23 -4.27 -4.52
CA GLY A 406 29.24 -3.38 -5.13
C GLY A 406 27.91 -4.12 -5.33
N LEU A 407 26.78 -3.45 -5.06
CA LEU A 407 25.44 -4.02 -5.16
C LEU A 407 24.44 -2.93 -5.55
N TRP A 408 23.65 -3.18 -6.59
CA TRP A 408 22.51 -2.34 -6.95
C TRP A 408 21.47 -3.13 -7.75
N VAL A 409 20.26 -2.57 -7.83
CA VAL A 409 19.18 -3.06 -8.66
C VAL A 409 19.44 -2.61 -10.09
N GLN A 410 19.75 -3.56 -10.98
CA GLN A 410 19.88 -3.30 -12.41
C GLN A 410 18.49 -3.23 -13.04
N ASN A 411 17.64 -4.25 -12.85
CA ASN A 411 16.25 -4.21 -13.32
C ASN A 411 15.30 -4.34 -12.13
N SER A 412 14.40 -3.35 -12.00
CA SER A 412 13.39 -3.29 -10.93
C SER A 412 12.21 -4.19 -11.27
N SER A 413 11.60 -4.78 -10.25
CA SER A 413 10.30 -5.46 -10.38
C SER A 413 9.14 -4.50 -10.68
N GLY A 414 9.37 -3.19 -10.57
CA GLY A 414 8.35 -2.14 -10.61
C GLY A 414 7.71 -1.88 -9.24
N VAL A 415 8.11 -2.60 -8.19
CA VAL A 415 7.60 -2.45 -6.82
C VAL A 415 8.75 -2.47 -5.81
N ASP A 416 9.00 -1.33 -5.17
CA ASP A 416 10.16 -1.09 -4.32
C ASP A 416 10.32 -2.13 -3.20
N ALA A 417 9.24 -2.67 -2.65
CA ALA A 417 9.29 -3.68 -1.59
C ALA A 417 9.98 -4.99 -1.99
N PHE A 418 9.83 -5.45 -3.25
CA PHE A 418 10.55 -6.63 -3.74
C PHE A 418 12.02 -6.32 -4.00
N ASP A 419 12.29 -5.15 -4.55
CA ASP A 419 13.65 -4.68 -4.86
C ASP A 419 14.48 -4.53 -3.57
N ASP A 420 13.92 -3.86 -2.55
CA ASP A 420 14.54 -3.66 -1.24
C ASP A 420 14.84 -5.00 -0.53
N GLN A 421 13.89 -5.94 -0.61
CA GLN A 421 14.04 -7.26 0.00
C GLN A 421 15.13 -8.09 -0.69
N ALA A 422 15.21 -8.02 -2.02
CA ALA A 422 16.27 -8.65 -2.79
C ALA A 422 17.65 -8.05 -2.46
N VAL A 423 17.76 -6.71 -2.39
CA VAL A 423 19.00 -6.01 -2.01
C VAL A 423 19.41 -6.34 -0.58
N SER A 424 18.48 -6.29 0.37
CA SER A 424 18.74 -6.58 1.78
C SER A 424 19.28 -7.99 1.99
N ALA A 425 18.68 -8.99 1.34
CA ALA A 425 19.19 -10.36 1.39
C ALA A 425 20.56 -10.46 0.70
N ALA A 426 20.71 -9.88 -0.49
CA ALA A 426 21.94 -9.96 -1.25
C ALA A 426 23.16 -9.39 -0.53
N ARG A 427 23.01 -8.35 0.31
CA ARG A 427 24.12 -7.79 1.13
C ARG A 427 24.84 -8.83 1.99
N HIS A 428 24.17 -9.93 2.34
CA HIS A 428 24.70 -10.98 3.20
C HIS A 428 25.24 -12.19 2.42
N TRP A 429 25.12 -12.19 1.09
CA TRP A 429 25.60 -13.30 0.27
C TRP A 429 27.11 -13.35 0.19
N ARG A 430 27.62 -14.56 -0.03
CA ARG A 430 29.02 -14.82 -0.32
C ARG A 430 29.13 -15.72 -1.53
N PHE A 431 29.99 -15.37 -2.46
CA PHE A 431 30.20 -16.11 -3.71
C PHE A 431 31.49 -16.92 -3.68
N MET A 432 31.67 -17.79 -4.68
CA MET A 432 32.93 -18.49 -4.88
C MET A 432 34.07 -17.49 -5.16
N PRO A 433 35.21 -17.60 -4.43
CA PRO A 433 36.40 -16.80 -4.69
C PRO A 433 36.92 -16.96 -6.11
N ASN A 434 37.43 -15.87 -6.68
CA ASN A 434 38.08 -15.84 -7.98
C ASN A 434 39.32 -14.95 -7.88
N LYS A 435 40.41 -15.31 -8.56
CA LYS A 435 41.71 -14.63 -8.47
C LYS A 435 41.61 -13.11 -8.65
N ASP A 436 40.75 -12.65 -9.54
CA ASP A 436 40.65 -11.22 -9.91
C ASP A 436 39.34 -10.55 -9.41
N GLY A 437 38.43 -11.33 -8.83
CA GLY A 437 37.03 -10.91 -8.62
C GLY A 437 36.28 -10.77 -9.95
N TYR A 438 34.98 -10.44 -9.90
CA TYR A 438 34.14 -10.35 -11.10
C TYR A 438 32.84 -9.57 -10.84
N ARG A 439 32.21 -9.09 -11.91
CA ARG A 439 30.81 -8.64 -11.90
C ARG A 439 29.91 -9.79 -12.34
N GLN A 440 28.72 -9.89 -11.77
CA GLN A 440 27.66 -10.76 -12.30
C GLN A 440 26.28 -10.13 -12.12
N ARG A 441 25.28 -10.74 -12.76
CA ARG A 441 23.87 -10.44 -12.57
C ARG A 441 23.20 -11.64 -11.90
N VAL A 442 22.39 -11.37 -10.89
CA VAL A 442 21.61 -12.39 -10.20
C VAL A 442 20.15 -12.02 -10.33
N THR A 443 19.35 -12.95 -10.85
CA THR A 443 17.90 -12.79 -10.97
C THR A 443 17.24 -13.36 -9.72
N VAL A 444 16.46 -12.53 -9.03
CA VAL A 444 15.62 -12.94 -7.92
C VAL A 444 14.18 -12.88 -8.39
N ARG A 445 13.52 -14.03 -8.47
CA ARG A 445 12.13 -14.16 -8.89
C ARG A 445 11.27 -14.51 -7.68
N PHE A 446 10.24 -13.71 -7.46
CA PHE A 446 9.23 -13.91 -6.45
C PHE A 446 7.96 -14.42 -7.13
N GLU A 447 7.52 -15.63 -6.80
CA GLU A 447 6.30 -16.24 -7.32
C GLU A 447 5.28 -16.38 -6.18
N SER A 448 4.10 -15.78 -6.35
CA SER A 448 3.06 -15.85 -5.32
C SER A 448 2.41 -17.23 -5.33
N THR A 449 2.23 -17.81 -4.14
CA THR A 449 1.40 -19.03 -3.98
C THR A 449 -0.09 -18.70 -3.84
N ARG A 450 -0.46 -17.42 -3.80
CA ARG A 450 -1.85 -16.96 -3.82
C ARG A 450 -2.41 -17.00 -5.23
N LEU A 451 -3.73 -17.08 -5.32
CA LEU A 451 -4.46 -17.03 -6.59
C LEU A 451 -5.00 -15.62 -6.82
N GLY A 452 -5.24 -15.26 -8.08
CA GLY A 452 -6.07 -14.09 -8.40
C GLY A 452 -7.55 -14.35 -8.06
N TRP A 453 -8.34 -13.30 -7.81
CA TRP A 453 -9.76 -13.42 -7.42
C TRP A 453 -10.58 -14.33 -8.34
N LYS A 454 -10.37 -14.24 -9.67
CA LYS A 454 -11.07 -15.08 -10.65
C LYS A 454 -10.75 -16.57 -10.50
N GLU A 455 -9.48 -16.91 -10.36
CA GLU A 455 -9.03 -18.31 -10.20
C GLU A 455 -9.44 -18.87 -8.85
N TYR A 456 -9.32 -18.03 -7.80
CA TYR A 456 -9.78 -18.35 -6.47
C TYR A 456 -11.28 -18.65 -6.44
N ALA A 457 -12.11 -17.79 -7.05
CA ALA A 457 -13.56 -17.96 -7.09
C ALA A 457 -14.00 -19.28 -7.76
N VAL A 458 -13.37 -19.66 -8.89
CA VAL A 458 -13.69 -20.92 -9.58
C VAL A 458 -13.36 -22.14 -8.70
N LYS A 459 -12.18 -22.16 -8.07
CA LYS A 459 -11.80 -23.26 -7.16
C LYS A 459 -12.69 -23.28 -5.93
N LEU A 460 -13.00 -22.12 -5.38
CA LEU A 460 -13.87 -21.93 -4.23
C LEU A 460 -15.25 -22.51 -4.49
N GLN A 461 -15.93 -22.08 -5.56
CA GLN A 461 -17.25 -22.57 -5.92
C GLN A 461 -17.29 -24.10 -6.01
N SER A 462 -16.34 -24.70 -6.73
CA SER A 462 -16.28 -26.16 -6.88
C SER A 462 -16.09 -26.88 -5.54
N THR A 463 -15.35 -26.26 -4.62
CA THR A 463 -15.09 -26.79 -3.27
C THR A 463 -16.32 -26.64 -2.38
N LEU A 464 -16.97 -25.47 -2.41
CA LEU A 464 -18.21 -25.19 -1.67
C LEU A 464 -19.33 -26.15 -2.07
N ILE A 465 -19.54 -26.38 -3.37
CA ILE A 465 -20.57 -27.33 -3.86
C ILE A 465 -20.31 -28.75 -3.33
N LYS A 466 -19.07 -29.24 -3.39
CA LYS A 466 -18.72 -30.56 -2.83
C LYS A 466 -18.95 -30.61 -1.33
N LEU A 467 -18.57 -29.55 -0.62
CA LEU A 467 -18.71 -29.46 0.82
C LEU A 467 -20.19 -29.55 1.22
N VAL A 468 -21.05 -28.72 0.62
CA VAL A 468 -22.47 -28.72 1.00
C VAL A 468 -23.20 -29.98 0.56
N LYS A 469 -22.86 -30.59 -0.57
CA LYS A 469 -23.40 -31.92 -0.91
C LYS A 469 -23.01 -32.97 0.13
N ALA A 470 -21.79 -32.95 0.64
CA ALA A 470 -21.38 -33.85 1.73
C ALA A 470 -22.19 -33.58 3.02
N TYR A 471 -22.50 -32.33 3.34
CA TYR A 471 -23.41 -31.96 4.44
C TYR A 471 -24.85 -32.45 4.21
N ALA A 472 -25.42 -32.23 3.04
CA ALA A 472 -26.78 -32.69 2.73
C ALA A 472 -26.92 -34.22 2.92
N ARG A 473 -25.86 -34.95 2.58
CA ARG A 473 -25.75 -36.42 2.62
C ARG A 473 -25.28 -36.99 3.95
N GLN A 474 -24.87 -36.16 4.92
CA GLN A 474 -24.31 -36.61 6.19
C GLN A 474 -23.04 -37.48 6.04
N GLU A 475 -22.24 -37.21 5.00
CA GLU A 475 -21.05 -37.99 4.70
C GLU A 475 -19.84 -37.47 5.49
N ALA A 476 -19.67 -37.94 6.73
CA ALA A 476 -18.63 -37.45 7.66
C ALA A 476 -17.21 -37.40 7.05
N LYS A 477 -16.83 -38.42 6.26
CA LYS A 477 -15.54 -38.46 5.55
C LYS A 477 -15.44 -37.39 4.46
N GLY A 478 -16.50 -37.23 3.66
CA GLY A 478 -16.59 -36.23 2.60
C GLY A 478 -16.56 -34.80 3.15
N ILE A 479 -17.23 -34.56 4.28
CA ILE A 479 -17.20 -33.28 5.01
C ILE A 479 -15.76 -32.98 5.43
N THR A 480 -15.14 -33.86 6.22
CA THR A 480 -13.78 -33.66 6.75
C THR A 480 -12.75 -33.43 5.64
N LEU A 481 -12.79 -34.23 4.57
CA LEU A 481 -11.89 -34.09 3.43
C LEU A 481 -12.06 -32.74 2.74
N THR A 482 -13.30 -32.32 2.51
CA THR A 482 -13.58 -31.09 1.77
C THR A 482 -13.35 -29.85 2.62
N GLU A 483 -13.58 -29.90 3.94
CA GLU A 483 -13.21 -28.83 4.88
C GLU A 483 -11.70 -28.61 4.93
N ASN A 484 -10.90 -29.69 4.87
CA ASN A 484 -9.45 -29.58 4.78
C ASN A 484 -9.03 -28.92 3.46
N ILE A 485 -9.60 -29.33 2.32
CA ILE A 485 -9.35 -28.70 1.01
C ILE A 485 -9.74 -27.22 1.03
N TYR A 486 -10.90 -26.90 1.62
CA TYR A 486 -11.38 -25.53 1.78
C TYR A 486 -10.43 -24.68 2.64
N SER A 487 -9.93 -25.24 3.74
CA SER A 487 -8.96 -24.59 4.63
C SER A 487 -7.62 -24.31 3.94
N GLU A 488 -7.11 -25.24 3.13
CA GLU A 488 -5.91 -25.02 2.32
C GLU A 488 -6.15 -23.99 1.22
N LEU A 489 -7.29 -24.05 0.54
CA LEU A 489 -7.66 -23.06 -0.47
C LEU A 489 -7.72 -21.65 0.13
N LYS A 490 -8.25 -21.50 1.35
CA LYS A 490 -8.29 -20.21 2.07
C LYS A 490 -6.90 -19.60 2.27
N LYS A 491 -5.84 -20.41 2.43
CA LYS A 491 -4.45 -19.91 2.51
C LYS A 491 -3.95 -19.32 1.18
N GLN A 492 -4.54 -19.75 0.05
CA GLN A 492 -4.24 -19.24 -1.29
C GLN A 492 -5.12 -18.04 -1.69
N ALA A 493 -5.98 -17.55 -0.79
CA ALA A 493 -6.85 -16.42 -1.09
C ALA A 493 -6.05 -15.15 -1.43
N PRO A 494 -6.52 -14.33 -2.40
CA PRO A 494 -5.96 -13.02 -2.67
C PRO A 494 -5.84 -12.21 -1.38
N GLU A 495 -4.78 -11.41 -1.25
CA GLU A 495 -4.69 -10.51 -0.11
C GLU A 495 -5.72 -9.40 -0.25
N LEU A 496 -6.45 -9.16 0.84
CA LEU A 496 -7.37 -8.02 0.94
C LEU A 496 -6.51 -6.76 1.02
N ASP A 497 -6.72 -5.82 0.10
CA ASP A 497 -6.01 -4.54 0.10
C ASP A 497 -6.15 -3.89 1.49
N ASP A 498 -5.03 -3.72 2.18
CA ASP A 498 -4.98 -2.92 3.40
C ASP A 498 -4.35 -1.59 2.99
N GLU A 499 -5.16 -0.52 2.89
CA GLU A 499 -4.81 0.84 2.42
C GLU A 499 -3.73 1.58 3.25
N ARG A 500 -2.87 0.85 3.99
CA ARG A 500 -1.74 1.41 4.76
C ARG A 500 -0.66 2.06 3.89
N GLU A 501 -0.66 1.89 2.56
CA GLU A 501 0.24 2.64 1.66
C GLU A 501 -0.22 4.07 1.39
N LEU A 502 -1.54 4.36 1.42
CA LEU A 502 -2.05 5.71 1.15
C LEU A 502 -1.70 6.74 2.25
N THR A 503 -1.34 6.29 3.45
CA THR A 503 -1.10 7.16 4.61
C THR A 503 0.35 7.24 5.08
N ARG A 504 1.29 6.49 4.47
CA ARG A 504 2.73 6.68 4.75
C ARG A 504 3.29 8.02 4.25
N SER A 505 2.50 8.81 3.50
CA SER A 505 2.91 10.13 2.99
C SER A 505 2.79 11.28 3.99
N SER A 506 2.26 11.08 5.21
CA SER A 506 2.26 12.14 6.23
C SER A 506 2.57 11.57 7.61
N TYR A 507 3.80 11.78 8.07
CA TYR A 507 4.16 11.58 9.46
C TYR A 507 3.41 12.60 10.32
N ASP A 508 2.27 12.21 10.90
CA ASP A 508 1.59 12.99 11.94
C ASP A 508 2.07 12.52 13.33
N PRO A 509 2.89 13.33 14.04
CA PRO A 509 3.44 12.97 15.34
C PRO A 509 2.41 12.90 16.48
N TYR A 510 1.13 13.19 16.23
CA TYR A 510 0.07 13.17 17.25
C TYR A 510 -0.91 11.99 17.18
N ALA A 511 -0.74 11.04 16.26
CA ALA A 511 -1.60 9.86 16.14
C ALA A 511 -1.31 8.79 17.22
N SER A 512 -1.52 9.13 18.49
CA SER A 512 -1.35 8.24 19.63
C SER A 512 -2.66 7.52 20.01
N TYR A 513 -2.58 6.20 20.23
CA TYR A 513 -3.36 5.42 21.22
C TYR A 513 -4.86 5.10 20.99
N TYR A 514 -5.29 4.78 19.77
CA TYR A 514 -6.51 3.97 19.58
C TYR A 514 -6.18 2.59 18.99
N PRO A 515 -6.89 1.49 19.34
CA PRO A 515 -6.71 0.22 18.66
C PRO A 515 -7.17 0.38 17.21
N ARG A 516 -6.21 0.50 16.28
CA ARG A 516 -6.41 0.77 14.84
C ARG A 516 -7.40 -0.19 14.15
N LEU A 517 -7.67 -1.35 14.75
CA LEU A 517 -8.70 -2.31 14.31
C LEU A 517 -10.13 -1.77 14.47
N SER A 518 -10.42 -1.03 15.54
CA SER A 518 -11.75 -0.47 15.83
C SER A 518 -12.13 0.65 14.87
N GLN A 519 -11.17 1.52 14.53
CA GLN A 519 -11.34 2.60 13.55
C GLN A 519 -11.58 2.05 12.15
N LYS A 520 -10.85 1.00 11.74
CA LYS A 520 -11.04 0.35 10.43
C LYS A 520 -12.41 -0.30 10.29
N GLN A 521 -12.92 -0.91 11.36
CA GLN A 521 -14.26 -1.50 11.35
C GLN A 521 -15.35 -0.40 11.28
N GLN A 522 -15.09 0.78 11.87
CA GLN A 522 -15.93 1.96 11.70
C GLN A 522 -15.88 2.51 10.27
N GLU A 523 -14.72 2.56 9.63
CA GLU A 523 -14.56 3.01 8.23
C GLU A 523 -15.29 2.08 7.24
N LYS A 524 -15.14 0.76 7.36
CA LYS A 524 -15.87 -0.20 6.51
C LYS A 524 -17.40 -0.07 6.67
N ARG A 525 -17.87 0.20 7.90
CA ARG A 525 -19.28 0.49 8.18
C ARG A 525 -19.73 1.84 7.62
N ALA A 526 -18.89 2.87 7.73
CA ALA A 526 -19.17 4.20 7.19
C ALA A 526 -19.27 4.18 5.66
N ALA A 527 -18.42 3.39 4.98
CA ALA A 527 -18.49 3.19 3.54
C ALA A 527 -19.83 2.56 3.12
N LEU A 528 -20.28 1.50 3.81
CA LEU A 528 -21.60 0.93 3.56
C LEU A 528 -22.71 1.97 3.81
N GLN A 529 -22.66 2.71 4.91
CA GLN A 529 -23.66 3.74 5.22
C GLN A 529 -23.72 4.84 4.14
N ALA A 530 -22.57 5.27 3.62
CA ALA A 530 -22.50 6.23 2.52
C ALA A 530 -23.14 5.68 1.24
N ILE A 531 -22.81 4.44 0.87
CA ILE A 531 -23.41 3.75 -0.29
C ILE A 531 -24.93 3.63 -0.12
N LEU A 532 -25.42 3.25 1.06
CA LEU A 532 -26.85 3.14 1.32
C LEU A 532 -27.56 4.49 1.24
N LYS A 533 -26.92 5.57 1.71
CA LYS A 533 -27.46 6.94 1.60
C LYS A 533 -27.53 7.41 0.15
N GLU A 534 -26.50 7.11 -0.64
CA GLU A 534 -26.50 7.40 -2.09
C GLU A 534 -27.56 6.58 -2.82
N LEU A 535 -27.72 5.29 -2.48
CA LEU A 535 -28.75 4.42 -3.03
C LEU A 535 -30.15 5.00 -2.77
N GLN A 536 -30.41 5.49 -1.55
CA GLN A 536 -31.67 6.15 -1.19
C GLN A 536 -31.93 7.47 -1.93
N ALA A 537 -30.87 8.11 -2.46
CA ALA A 537 -30.96 9.36 -3.20
C ALA A 537 -31.11 9.15 -4.71
N LEU A 538 -31.10 7.92 -5.20
CA LEU A 538 -31.34 7.63 -6.62
C LEU A 538 -32.73 8.11 -7.05
N PRO A 539 -32.86 8.72 -8.25
CA PRO A 539 -34.14 9.21 -8.73
C PRO A 539 -35.11 8.04 -8.98
N ASN A 540 -36.38 8.26 -8.64
CA ASN A 540 -37.44 7.32 -9.00
C ASN A 540 -37.60 7.27 -10.52
N SER A 541 -37.68 6.06 -11.05
CA SER A 541 -37.88 5.72 -12.46
C SER A 541 -39.37 5.53 -12.76
N GLU A 542 -39.71 5.26 -14.02
CA GLU A 542 -41.12 5.18 -14.45
C GLU A 542 -41.87 4.01 -13.83
N ASN A 543 -41.17 2.94 -13.49
CA ASN A 543 -41.73 1.73 -12.91
C ASN A 543 -40.79 1.07 -11.89
N ASN A 544 -41.32 0.10 -11.15
CA ASN A 544 -40.57 -0.60 -10.10
C ASN A 544 -39.40 -1.42 -10.64
N HIS A 545 -39.52 -2.03 -11.83
CA HIS A 545 -38.43 -2.79 -12.44
C HIS A 545 -37.20 -1.90 -12.70
N GLU A 546 -37.40 -0.74 -13.32
CA GLU A 546 -36.31 0.20 -13.58
C GLU A 546 -35.64 0.69 -12.29
N ASN A 547 -36.40 0.90 -11.22
CA ASN A 547 -35.84 1.24 -9.91
C ASN A 547 -34.90 0.17 -9.37
N TRP A 548 -35.29 -1.10 -9.47
CA TRP A 548 -34.45 -2.23 -9.08
C TRP A 548 -33.19 -2.35 -9.95
N ASP A 549 -33.33 -2.25 -11.27
CA ASP A 549 -32.20 -2.35 -12.21
C ASP A 549 -31.19 -1.22 -12.00
N ASN A 550 -31.66 0.01 -11.80
CA ASN A 550 -30.81 1.15 -11.50
C ASN A 550 -30.05 0.96 -10.18
N SER A 551 -30.73 0.46 -9.15
CA SER A 551 -30.15 0.18 -7.84
C SER A 551 -29.08 -0.92 -7.91
N ILE A 552 -29.34 -2.01 -8.64
CA ILE A 552 -28.38 -3.11 -8.82
C ILE A 552 -27.15 -2.65 -9.60
N ARG A 553 -27.35 -1.89 -10.68
CA ARG A 553 -26.22 -1.32 -11.45
C ARG A 553 -25.35 -0.44 -10.57
N PHE A 554 -25.96 0.48 -9.81
CA PHE A 554 -25.25 1.33 -8.85
C PHE A 554 -24.48 0.51 -7.82
N LEU A 555 -25.12 -0.50 -7.21
CA LEU A 555 -24.50 -1.35 -6.20
C LEU A 555 -23.33 -2.16 -6.78
N ASN A 556 -23.46 -2.68 -8.01
CA ASN A 556 -22.39 -3.42 -8.69
C ASN A 556 -21.20 -2.51 -9.06
N GLU A 557 -21.44 -1.27 -9.44
CA GLU A 557 -20.37 -0.27 -9.64
C GLU A 557 -19.61 0.01 -8.33
N LYS A 558 -20.32 0.18 -7.22
CA LYS A 558 -19.70 0.37 -5.89
C LYS A 558 -18.96 -0.88 -5.43
N LEU A 559 -19.51 -2.06 -5.68
CA LEU A 559 -18.90 -3.35 -5.34
C LEU A 559 -17.56 -3.54 -6.06
N ALA A 560 -17.43 -3.09 -7.31
CA ALA A 560 -16.19 -3.16 -8.06
C ALA A 560 -15.03 -2.43 -7.37
N LEU A 561 -15.32 -1.40 -6.56
CA LEU A 561 -14.36 -0.62 -5.79
C LEU A 561 -14.12 -1.16 -4.37
N HIS A 562 -14.97 -2.06 -3.88
CA HIS A 562 -14.98 -2.52 -2.49
C HIS A 562 -15.12 -4.04 -2.37
N GLN A 563 -14.45 -4.79 -3.25
CA GLN A 563 -14.52 -6.26 -3.32
C GLN A 563 -14.01 -6.97 -2.06
N ASP A 564 -13.25 -6.28 -1.21
CA ASP A 564 -12.71 -6.77 0.06
C ASP A 564 -13.62 -6.46 1.28
N ASN A 565 -14.71 -5.73 1.08
CA ASN A 565 -15.64 -5.35 2.14
C ASN A 565 -16.83 -6.32 2.20
N ALA A 566 -16.76 -7.27 3.13
CA ALA A 566 -17.77 -8.30 3.33
C ALA A 566 -19.20 -7.75 3.52
N ASP A 567 -19.35 -6.61 4.19
CA ASP A 567 -20.66 -6.01 4.44
C ASP A 567 -21.29 -5.43 3.16
N ILE A 568 -20.47 -4.86 2.27
CA ILE A 568 -20.93 -4.37 0.96
C ILE A 568 -21.28 -5.55 0.06
N VAL A 569 -20.36 -6.52 -0.11
CA VAL A 569 -20.56 -7.71 -0.96
C VAL A 569 -21.86 -8.44 -0.60
N ARG A 570 -22.07 -8.68 0.69
CA ARG A 570 -23.27 -9.33 1.24
C ARG A 570 -24.54 -8.51 1.03
N THR A 571 -24.46 -7.19 1.13
CA THR A 571 -25.61 -6.31 0.87
C THR A 571 -26.01 -6.35 -0.60
N VAL A 572 -25.05 -6.32 -1.53
CA VAL A 572 -25.32 -6.48 -2.96
C VAL A 572 -25.93 -7.85 -3.26
N ALA A 573 -25.34 -8.93 -2.77
CA ALA A 573 -25.84 -10.29 -2.97
C ALA A 573 -27.31 -10.46 -2.52
N ARG A 574 -27.66 -9.89 -1.36
CA ARG A 574 -29.02 -9.91 -0.82
C ARG A 574 -29.99 -9.09 -1.66
N PHE A 575 -29.56 -7.91 -2.12
CA PHE A 575 -30.38 -7.04 -2.95
C PHE A 575 -30.70 -7.69 -4.30
N GLU A 576 -29.71 -8.33 -4.93
CA GLU A 576 -29.91 -9.09 -6.17
C GLU A 576 -30.87 -10.27 -5.97
N LEU A 577 -30.74 -11.01 -4.85
CA LEU A 577 -31.63 -12.12 -4.53
C LEU A 577 -33.06 -11.67 -4.19
N GLN A 578 -33.22 -10.60 -3.42
CA GLN A 578 -34.52 -9.97 -3.15
C GLN A 578 -35.23 -9.59 -4.44
N TYR A 579 -34.48 -8.97 -5.35
CA TYR A 579 -35.04 -8.56 -6.61
C TYR A 579 -35.43 -9.74 -7.49
N TYR A 580 -34.61 -10.79 -7.53
CA TYR A 580 -34.97 -12.04 -8.20
C TYR A 580 -36.32 -12.56 -7.65
N ASN A 581 -36.47 -12.66 -6.34
CA ASN A 581 -37.70 -13.15 -5.70
C ASN A 581 -38.92 -12.28 -6.03
N ILE A 582 -38.83 -10.97 -5.78
CA ILE A 582 -39.91 -10.01 -6.02
C ILE A 582 -40.29 -10.00 -7.50
N GLY A 583 -39.30 -9.97 -8.38
CA GLY A 583 -39.47 -9.91 -9.82
C GLY A 583 -40.16 -11.16 -10.37
N THR A 584 -39.71 -12.36 -9.97
CA THR A 584 -40.34 -13.62 -10.41
C THR A 584 -41.75 -13.79 -9.85
N ASN A 585 -42.02 -13.37 -8.61
CA ASN A 585 -43.35 -13.44 -8.00
C ASN A 585 -44.37 -12.56 -8.73
N ASN A 586 -43.94 -11.37 -9.17
CA ASN A 586 -44.80 -10.41 -9.84
C ASN A 586 -44.86 -10.57 -11.36
N LEU A 587 -44.05 -11.47 -11.93
CA LEU A 587 -43.96 -11.70 -13.37
C LEU A 587 -45.31 -12.10 -14.00
N ALA A 588 -46.09 -12.90 -13.30
CA ALA A 588 -47.44 -13.31 -13.72
C ALA A 588 -48.51 -12.21 -13.49
N ARG A 589 -48.33 -11.38 -12.45
CA ARG A 589 -49.30 -10.33 -12.06
C ARG A 589 -49.09 -9.04 -12.87
N SER A 590 -47.88 -8.77 -13.34
CA SER A 590 -47.50 -7.52 -14.00
C SER A 590 -46.50 -7.77 -15.14
N PRO A 591 -46.92 -8.50 -16.20
CA PRO A 591 -46.02 -8.97 -17.24
C PRO A 591 -45.39 -7.84 -18.08
N ASN A 592 -46.02 -6.66 -18.11
CA ASN A 592 -45.53 -5.48 -18.84
C ASN A 592 -44.46 -4.70 -18.07
N ILE A 593 -44.28 -4.97 -16.77
CA ILE A 593 -43.30 -4.26 -15.93
C ILE A 593 -42.01 -5.08 -15.82
N TYR A 594 -42.11 -6.40 -15.68
CA TYR A 594 -40.98 -7.27 -15.41
C TYR A 594 -40.49 -8.03 -16.66
N PRO A 595 -39.17 -8.21 -16.85
CA PRO A 595 -38.61 -8.94 -17.99
C PRO A 595 -39.15 -10.37 -18.09
N GLN A 596 -39.63 -10.77 -19.27
CA GLN A 596 -40.15 -12.14 -19.49
C GLN A 596 -39.03 -13.15 -19.81
N GLU A 597 -37.87 -12.65 -20.26
CA GLU A 597 -36.75 -13.46 -20.70
C GLU A 597 -36.14 -14.28 -19.56
N LYS A 598 -36.10 -15.60 -19.75
CA LYS A 598 -35.49 -16.54 -18.78
C LYS A 598 -34.04 -16.18 -18.46
N ARG A 599 -33.28 -15.76 -19.49
CA ARG A 599 -31.85 -15.46 -19.38
C ARG A 599 -31.56 -14.30 -18.43
N TYR A 600 -32.41 -13.29 -18.40
CA TYR A 600 -32.28 -12.14 -17.50
C TYR A 600 -32.24 -12.59 -16.03
N TRP A 601 -33.26 -13.34 -15.61
CA TRP A 601 -33.38 -13.85 -14.24
C TRP A 601 -32.29 -14.86 -13.89
N GLN A 602 -31.86 -15.67 -14.86
CA GLN A 602 -30.71 -16.57 -14.69
C GLN A 602 -29.41 -15.81 -14.41
N THR A 603 -29.15 -14.72 -15.13
CA THR A 603 -27.97 -13.88 -14.90
C THR A 603 -28.04 -13.20 -13.54
N LEU A 604 -29.19 -12.65 -13.15
CA LEU A 604 -29.36 -12.02 -11.85
C LEU A 604 -29.13 -13.01 -10.70
N LEU A 605 -29.71 -14.21 -10.78
CA LEU A 605 -29.53 -15.24 -9.74
C LEU A 605 -28.08 -15.75 -9.68
N LEU A 606 -27.41 -15.86 -10.84
CA LEU A 606 -26.00 -16.22 -10.91
C LEU A 606 -25.11 -15.16 -10.26
N ASN A 607 -25.39 -13.87 -10.48
CA ASN A 607 -24.66 -12.78 -9.83
C ASN A 607 -24.82 -12.85 -8.30
N ALA A 608 -26.06 -12.97 -7.82
CA ALA A 608 -26.33 -13.12 -6.39
C ALA A 608 -25.55 -14.31 -5.80
N ARG A 609 -25.56 -15.45 -6.50
CA ARG A 609 -24.85 -16.66 -6.11
C ARG A 609 -23.33 -16.43 -6.03
N THR A 610 -22.72 -15.82 -7.04
CA THR A 610 -21.29 -15.49 -7.05
C THR A 610 -20.91 -14.50 -5.95
N HIS A 611 -21.74 -13.49 -5.69
CA HIS A 611 -21.48 -12.54 -4.60
C HIS A 611 -21.65 -13.18 -3.21
N PHE A 612 -22.59 -14.12 -3.03
CA PHE A 612 -22.64 -14.93 -1.81
C PHE A 612 -21.40 -15.84 -1.66
N GLU A 613 -20.91 -16.46 -2.74
CA GLU A 613 -19.65 -17.23 -2.71
C GLU A 613 -18.46 -16.36 -2.29
N GLN A 614 -18.38 -15.14 -2.81
CA GLN A 614 -17.38 -14.16 -2.39
C GLN A 614 -17.55 -13.76 -0.92
N ALA A 615 -18.77 -13.55 -0.45
CA ALA A 615 -19.04 -13.28 0.96
C ALA A 615 -18.63 -14.45 1.86
N ILE A 616 -18.84 -15.72 1.45
CA ILE A 616 -18.36 -16.91 2.17
C ILE A 616 -16.83 -16.93 2.23
N ALA A 617 -16.14 -16.53 1.16
CA ALA A 617 -14.69 -16.42 1.18
C ALA A 617 -14.16 -15.37 2.17
N LEU A 618 -14.85 -14.24 2.26
CA LEU A 618 -14.48 -13.13 3.14
C LEU A 618 -14.80 -13.41 4.61
N ASP A 619 -15.97 -14.00 4.88
CA ASP A 619 -16.47 -14.27 6.22
C ASP A 619 -17.25 -15.60 6.27
N PRO A 620 -16.54 -16.74 6.36
CA PRO A 620 -17.16 -18.05 6.22
C PRO A 620 -18.01 -18.48 7.40
N ASP A 621 -17.86 -17.85 8.56
CA ASP A 621 -18.49 -18.29 9.81
C ASP A 621 -19.89 -17.66 10.01
N ARG A 622 -20.38 -16.95 8.99
CA ARG A 622 -21.65 -16.23 9.02
C ARG A 622 -22.81 -17.03 8.47
N GLU A 623 -23.77 -17.29 9.35
CA GLU A 623 -25.00 -18.01 9.05
C GLU A 623 -25.79 -17.41 7.87
N ASP A 624 -25.98 -16.09 7.84
CA ASP A 624 -26.83 -15.43 6.84
C ASP A 624 -26.28 -15.54 5.41
N VAL A 625 -24.95 -15.66 5.26
CA VAL A 625 -24.31 -15.79 3.96
C VAL A 625 -24.57 -17.17 3.36
N TRP A 626 -24.41 -18.23 4.17
CA TRP A 626 -24.72 -19.60 3.74
C TRP A 626 -26.20 -19.79 3.48
N LEU A 627 -27.06 -19.17 4.30
CA LEU A 627 -28.50 -19.17 4.10
C LEU A 627 -28.86 -18.52 2.75
N GLY A 628 -28.34 -17.31 2.47
CA GLY A 628 -28.56 -16.61 1.22
C GLY A 628 -28.06 -17.38 0.00
N TRP A 629 -26.86 -17.95 0.08
CA TRP A 629 -26.33 -18.81 -0.98
C TRP A 629 -27.24 -20.02 -1.22
N GLY A 630 -27.68 -20.70 -0.16
CA GLY A 630 -28.59 -21.84 -0.24
C GLY A 630 -29.94 -21.49 -0.89
N ILE A 631 -30.49 -20.32 -0.58
CA ILE A 631 -31.74 -19.83 -1.20
C ILE A 631 -31.58 -19.68 -2.73
N THR A 632 -30.39 -19.31 -3.23
CA THR A 632 -30.13 -19.24 -4.68
C THR A 632 -30.23 -20.57 -5.40
N TRP A 633 -30.19 -21.70 -4.68
CA TRP A 633 -30.22 -23.06 -5.24
C TRP A 633 -31.56 -23.79 -5.07
N LEU A 634 -32.53 -23.20 -4.36
CA LEU A 634 -33.80 -23.86 -3.97
C LEU A 634 -34.51 -24.58 -5.11
N ASP A 635 -34.55 -23.98 -6.30
CA ASP A 635 -35.26 -24.53 -7.47
C ASP A 635 -34.35 -25.29 -8.46
N GLU A 636 -33.05 -25.03 -8.43
CA GLU A 636 -32.06 -25.64 -9.34
C GLU A 636 -31.47 -26.93 -8.77
N ASP A 637 -31.02 -26.92 -7.52
CA ASP A 637 -30.43 -28.09 -6.86
C ASP A 637 -30.75 -28.06 -5.36
N PRO A 638 -31.87 -28.67 -4.93
CA PRO A 638 -32.29 -28.68 -3.54
C PRO A 638 -31.31 -29.42 -2.62
N GLU A 639 -30.42 -30.25 -3.16
CA GLU A 639 -29.34 -30.89 -2.40
C GLU A 639 -28.28 -29.85 -1.98
N ILE A 640 -27.90 -28.94 -2.88
CA ILE A 640 -26.98 -27.83 -2.57
C ILE A 640 -27.63 -26.90 -1.55
N ALA A 641 -28.92 -26.57 -1.74
CA ALA A 641 -29.67 -25.75 -0.79
C ALA A 641 -29.71 -26.38 0.61
N ALA A 642 -30.06 -27.68 0.71
CA ALA A 642 -30.07 -28.42 1.97
C ALA A 642 -28.69 -28.39 2.65
N GLY A 643 -27.62 -28.64 1.90
CA GLY A 643 -26.27 -28.62 2.44
C GLY A 643 -25.83 -27.24 2.93
N ALA A 644 -26.19 -26.18 2.22
CA ALA A 644 -25.92 -24.80 2.64
C ALA A 644 -26.70 -24.45 3.91
N PHE A 645 -27.97 -24.88 4.02
CA PHE A 645 -28.76 -24.72 5.23
C PHE A 645 -28.18 -25.50 6.40
N ALA A 646 -27.68 -26.71 6.19
CA ALA A 646 -26.96 -27.47 7.21
C ALA A 646 -25.72 -26.73 7.70
N LYS A 647 -24.92 -26.16 6.80
CA LYS A 647 -23.74 -25.37 7.18
C LYS A 647 -24.13 -24.11 7.97
N ALA A 648 -25.20 -23.42 7.53
CA ALA A 648 -25.76 -22.29 8.24
C ALA A 648 -26.25 -22.69 9.66
N SER A 649 -26.91 -23.84 9.82
CA SER A 649 -27.37 -24.34 11.13
C SER A 649 -26.20 -24.60 12.10
N GLN A 650 -25.07 -25.10 11.60
CA GLN A 650 -23.86 -25.30 12.43
C GLN A 650 -23.22 -24.00 12.90
N GLN A 651 -23.43 -22.90 12.17
CA GLN A 651 -22.85 -21.60 12.46
C GLN A 651 -23.74 -20.72 13.32
N LYS A 652 -24.98 -21.16 13.56
CA LYS A 652 -25.86 -20.53 14.53
C LYS A 652 -25.16 -20.58 15.89
N SER A 653 -25.06 -19.42 16.55
CA SER A 653 -24.43 -19.26 17.85
C SER A 653 -25.45 -18.85 18.91
N THR A 654 -25.18 -19.19 20.17
CA THR A 654 -25.99 -18.81 21.34
C THR A 654 -26.12 -17.30 21.45
N GLU A 655 -27.37 -16.80 21.33
CA GLU A 655 -27.87 -15.43 21.56
C GLU A 655 -26.82 -14.30 21.63
N SER A 656 -26.06 -14.08 20.55
CA SER A 656 -25.27 -12.86 20.41
C SER A 656 -26.10 -11.80 19.70
N ILE A 657 -26.03 -10.54 20.14
CA ILE A 657 -26.65 -9.40 19.41
C ILE A 657 -26.19 -9.38 17.95
N GLY A 658 -24.96 -9.85 17.70
CA GLY A 658 -24.41 -10.08 16.37
C GLY A 658 -25.30 -10.98 15.53
N SER A 659 -25.51 -12.24 15.93
CA SER A 659 -26.31 -13.24 15.18
C SER A 659 -27.76 -12.79 14.94
N LEU A 660 -28.39 -12.13 15.91
CA LEU A 660 -29.71 -11.53 15.74
C LEU A 660 -29.74 -10.47 14.63
N MET A 661 -28.75 -9.58 14.57
CA MET A 661 -28.65 -8.58 13.50
C MET A 661 -28.40 -9.23 12.13
N GLN A 662 -27.63 -10.32 12.07
CA GLN A 662 -27.40 -11.07 10.81
C GLN A 662 -28.72 -11.61 10.25
N LEU A 663 -29.51 -12.27 11.10
CA LEU A 663 -30.80 -12.82 10.77
C LEU A 663 -31.83 -11.74 10.40
N LEU A 664 -31.86 -10.61 11.13
CA LEU A 664 -32.73 -9.48 10.80
C LEU A 664 -32.49 -8.94 9.39
N GLU A 665 -31.24 -8.75 9.00
CA GLU A 665 -30.93 -8.26 7.65
C GLU A 665 -31.28 -9.30 6.57
N MET A 666 -31.16 -10.59 6.87
CA MET A 666 -31.56 -11.67 5.96
C MET A 666 -33.08 -11.88 5.93
N ARG A 667 -33.80 -11.49 6.99
CA ARG A 667 -35.26 -11.58 7.07
C ARG A 667 -35.94 -10.80 5.97
N MET A 668 -35.40 -9.64 5.60
CA MET A 668 -35.88 -8.90 4.43
C MET A 668 -35.82 -9.71 3.12
N VAL A 669 -34.82 -10.58 2.95
CA VAL A 669 -34.76 -11.50 1.80
C VAL A 669 -35.78 -12.62 1.97
N MET A 670 -35.87 -13.21 3.16
CA MET A 670 -36.79 -14.31 3.43
C MET A 670 -38.26 -13.90 3.26
N ASP A 671 -38.62 -12.68 3.66
CA ASP A 671 -39.98 -12.13 3.54
C ASP A 671 -40.41 -11.93 2.07
N THR A 672 -39.46 -11.91 1.13
CA THR A 672 -39.76 -11.90 -0.32
C THR A 672 -40.03 -13.29 -0.90
N LEU A 673 -39.79 -14.36 -0.14
CA LEU A 673 -40.17 -15.71 -0.54
C LEU A 673 -41.68 -15.86 -0.36
N GLU A 674 -42.38 -16.19 -1.44
CA GLU A 674 -43.83 -16.43 -1.43
C GLU A 674 -44.15 -17.85 -1.92
N GLY A 675 -45.34 -18.33 -1.53
CA GLY A 675 -45.93 -19.57 -2.02
C GLY A 675 -44.97 -20.75 -1.96
N VAL A 676 -44.77 -21.40 -3.11
CA VAL A 676 -44.01 -22.64 -3.23
C VAL A 676 -42.56 -22.48 -2.76
N ARG A 677 -41.84 -21.41 -3.15
CA ARG A 677 -40.43 -21.23 -2.74
C ARG A 677 -40.28 -21.08 -1.24
N LEU A 678 -41.22 -20.38 -0.58
CA LEU A 678 -41.24 -20.25 0.87
C LEU A 678 -41.42 -21.61 1.54
N GLU A 679 -42.37 -22.42 1.05
CA GLU A 679 -42.60 -23.76 1.57
C GLU A 679 -41.37 -24.67 1.41
N ARG A 680 -40.68 -24.59 0.26
CA ARG A 680 -39.43 -25.34 0.03
C ARG A 680 -38.34 -24.91 0.99
N TYR A 681 -38.13 -23.60 1.15
CA TYR A 681 -37.15 -23.03 2.08
C TYR A 681 -37.37 -23.52 3.51
N GLN A 682 -38.56 -23.30 4.07
CA GLN A 682 -38.87 -23.65 5.46
C GLN A 682 -38.74 -25.14 5.73
N THR A 683 -39.21 -25.98 4.79
CA THR A 683 -39.16 -27.45 4.94
C THR A 683 -37.72 -27.95 4.91
N LEU A 684 -36.93 -27.50 3.93
CA LEU A 684 -35.52 -27.88 3.83
C LEU A 684 -34.72 -27.37 5.03
N ARG A 685 -34.93 -26.12 5.44
CA ARG A 685 -34.27 -25.53 6.60
C ARG A 685 -34.61 -26.31 7.88
N ALA A 686 -35.89 -26.57 8.14
CA ALA A 686 -36.32 -27.36 9.31
C ALA A 686 -35.71 -28.76 9.34
N ARG A 687 -35.61 -29.45 8.19
CA ARG A 687 -34.96 -30.76 8.09
C ARG A 687 -33.48 -30.72 8.45
N MET A 688 -32.79 -29.64 8.11
CA MET A 688 -31.36 -29.49 8.36
C MET A 688 -31.09 -29.02 9.78
N ASP A 689 -31.89 -28.10 10.32
CA ASP A 689 -31.83 -27.68 11.71
C ASP A 689 -32.02 -28.88 12.65
N MET A 690 -33.02 -29.74 12.42
CA MET A 690 -33.22 -30.97 13.21
C MET A 690 -32.00 -31.93 13.22
N ARG A 691 -31.06 -31.78 12.28
CA ARG A 691 -29.91 -32.68 12.12
C ARG A 691 -28.59 -32.05 12.57
N TYR A 692 -28.44 -30.75 12.38
CA TYR A 692 -27.16 -30.05 12.46
C TYR A 692 -27.15 -28.89 13.44
N LEU A 693 -28.32 -28.51 13.97
CA LEU A 693 -28.38 -27.49 15.01
C LEU A 693 -27.66 -28.01 16.27
N PRO A 694 -26.76 -27.21 16.88
CA PRO A 694 -26.14 -27.54 18.16
C PRO A 694 -27.17 -27.81 19.26
N GLU A 695 -26.90 -28.79 20.13
CA GLU A 695 -27.83 -29.23 21.19
C GLU A 695 -28.16 -28.15 22.23
N ASP A 696 -27.32 -27.13 22.36
CA ASP A 696 -27.43 -26.01 23.29
C ASP A 696 -28.26 -24.83 22.76
N ILE A 697 -28.74 -24.89 21.51
CA ILE A 697 -29.48 -23.80 20.86
C ILE A 697 -30.98 -24.12 20.84
N GLU A 698 -31.76 -23.32 21.55
CA GLU A 698 -33.21 -23.40 21.50
C GLU A 698 -33.76 -22.79 20.20
N ILE A 699 -34.78 -23.43 19.65
CA ILE A 699 -35.44 -23.00 18.42
C ILE A 699 -36.62 -22.13 18.80
N LYS A 700 -36.65 -20.91 18.27
CA LYS A 700 -37.79 -20.00 18.43
C LYS A 700 -38.51 -19.93 17.10
N PRO A 701 -39.64 -20.65 16.91
CA PRO A 701 -40.29 -20.77 15.61
C PRO A 701 -40.66 -19.43 14.99
N GLU A 702 -40.99 -18.43 15.81
CA GLU A 702 -41.34 -17.05 15.42
C GLU A 702 -40.15 -16.22 14.89
N ASP A 703 -38.92 -16.62 15.23
CA ASP A 703 -37.68 -15.98 14.80
C ASP A 703 -37.01 -16.72 13.62
N ASP A 704 -37.07 -18.05 13.62
CA ASP A 704 -36.34 -18.91 12.70
C ASP A 704 -37.15 -19.34 11.46
N TYR A 705 -38.49 -19.37 11.55
CA TYR A 705 -39.38 -19.77 10.46
C TYR A 705 -40.45 -18.71 10.22
N LEU A 706 -40.76 -18.43 8.95
CA LEU A 706 -41.86 -17.51 8.60
C LEU A 706 -43.26 -18.14 8.75
N SER A 707 -43.34 -19.44 9.06
CA SER A 707 -44.60 -20.17 9.21
C SER A 707 -45.07 -20.07 10.65
N VAL A 708 -46.22 -19.46 10.86
CA VAL A 708 -46.83 -19.32 12.20
C VAL A 708 -47.62 -20.58 12.61
N ASP A 709 -47.99 -21.42 11.66
CA ASP A 709 -48.98 -22.49 11.85
C ASP A 709 -48.38 -23.89 12.10
N LEU A 710 -47.08 -24.08 11.85
CA LEU A 710 -46.42 -25.38 11.88
C LEU A 710 -45.18 -25.34 12.76
N THR A 711 -45.04 -26.36 13.63
CA THR A 711 -43.81 -26.56 14.40
C THR A 711 -42.66 -27.02 13.50
N GLN A 712 -41.42 -26.86 13.96
CA GLN A 712 -40.26 -27.34 13.22
C GLN A 712 -40.37 -28.83 12.84
N VAL A 713 -40.82 -29.69 13.77
CA VAL A 713 -40.99 -31.13 13.51
C VAL A 713 -42.03 -31.38 12.42
N GLN A 714 -43.14 -30.63 12.43
CA GLN A 714 -44.16 -30.72 11.40
C GLN A 714 -43.64 -30.23 10.04
N LEU A 715 -42.87 -29.14 10.01
CA LEU A 715 -42.20 -28.67 8.81
C LEU A 715 -41.24 -29.73 8.27
N ALA A 716 -40.40 -30.31 9.12
CA ALA A 716 -39.40 -31.28 8.67
C ALA A 716 -40.00 -32.58 8.09
N GLN A 717 -41.18 -32.98 8.58
CA GLN A 717 -41.93 -34.15 8.12
C GLN A 717 -42.80 -33.89 6.88
N ARG A 718 -43.05 -32.61 6.53
CA ARG A 718 -43.84 -32.24 5.35
C ARG A 718 -43.12 -32.64 4.06
N ALA A 719 -43.88 -33.14 3.07
CA ALA A 719 -43.37 -33.34 1.72
C ALA A 719 -43.10 -32.00 1.02
N ILE A 720 -41.93 -31.83 0.43
CA ILE A 720 -41.55 -30.58 -0.24
C ILE A 720 -42.34 -30.43 -1.55
N PRO A 721 -42.99 -29.28 -1.83
CA PRO A 721 -43.70 -29.08 -3.10
C PRO A 721 -42.74 -29.04 -4.31
N ALA A 722 -43.31 -29.17 -5.51
CA ALA A 722 -42.58 -29.03 -6.79
C ALA A 722 -41.92 -27.65 -6.90
N SER A 723 -41.03 -27.44 -7.87
CA SER A 723 -40.48 -26.09 -8.11
C SER A 723 -41.57 -25.11 -8.50
N ASP A 724 -41.37 -23.84 -8.12
CA ASP A 724 -42.29 -22.77 -8.49
C ASP A 724 -42.47 -22.72 -10.01
N PRO A 725 -43.71 -22.80 -10.53
CA PRO A 725 -44.00 -22.69 -11.96
C PRO A 725 -43.47 -21.40 -12.59
N ASN A 726 -43.35 -20.33 -11.80
CA ASN A 726 -42.81 -19.04 -12.24
C ASN A 726 -41.28 -18.96 -12.11
N SER A 727 -40.63 -19.96 -11.50
CA SER A 727 -39.18 -19.99 -11.43
C SER A 727 -38.58 -20.04 -12.83
N LYS A 728 -37.72 -19.06 -13.12
CA LYS A 728 -36.97 -19.00 -14.38
C LYS A 728 -35.72 -19.87 -14.34
N VAL A 729 -35.43 -20.50 -13.20
CA VAL A 729 -34.31 -21.43 -13.08
C VAL A 729 -34.74 -22.68 -12.34
N VAL A 730 -34.75 -23.79 -13.05
CA VAL A 730 -35.16 -25.12 -12.57
C VAL A 730 -34.10 -26.11 -13.03
N ARG A 731 -33.85 -27.15 -12.24
CA ARG A 731 -32.98 -28.26 -12.63
C ARG A 731 -33.34 -28.75 -14.03
N LEU A 732 -32.35 -28.79 -14.93
CA LEU A 732 -32.51 -29.45 -16.22
C LEU A 732 -32.19 -30.94 -16.01
N PRO A 733 -33.04 -31.88 -16.47
CA PRO A 733 -32.66 -33.28 -16.48
C PRO A 733 -31.46 -33.48 -17.41
N LEU A 734 -30.54 -34.40 -17.07
CA LEU A 734 -29.54 -34.90 -18.02
C LEU A 734 -30.21 -35.23 -19.36
N ASN A 735 -29.61 -34.78 -20.46
CA ASN A 735 -30.11 -35.03 -21.82
C ASN A 735 -30.11 -36.55 -22.09
N THR A 736 -31.29 -37.18 -21.98
CA THR A 736 -31.49 -38.61 -22.20
C THR A 736 -31.61 -38.99 -23.68
N ASP A 737 -31.60 -38.02 -24.60
CA ASP A 737 -31.83 -38.27 -26.03
C ASP A 737 -30.60 -38.88 -26.73
N LYS A 738 -29.44 -38.90 -26.07
CA LYS A 738 -28.31 -39.72 -26.50
C LYS A 738 -28.37 -41.06 -25.79
N ILE A 739 -28.64 -42.13 -26.54
CA ILE A 739 -28.56 -43.50 -26.06
C ILE A 739 -27.09 -43.83 -25.79
N GLU A 740 -26.60 -43.53 -24.60
CA GLU A 740 -25.32 -44.03 -24.10
C GLU A 740 -25.54 -45.34 -23.32
N GLN A 741 -24.70 -46.34 -23.59
CA GLN A 741 -24.68 -47.57 -22.78
C GLN A 741 -24.04 -47.25 -21.42
N SER A 742 -24.76 -47.60 -20.34
CA SER A 742 -24.24 -47.45 -18.98
C SER A 742 -23.09 -48.43 -18.74
N ASN A 743 -22.01 -47.97 -18.11
CA ASN A 743 -20.93 -48.84 -17.63
C ASN A 743 -21.12 -49.25 -16.15
N ARG A 744 -22.35 -49.11 -15.66
CA ARG A 744 -22.84 -49.57 -14.37
C ARG A 744 -24.20 -50.21 -14.57
N THR A 745 -24.44 -51.31 -13.88
CA THR A 745 -25.75 -51.93 -13.70
C THR A 745 -26.33 -51.47 -12.37
N PHE A 746 -27.63 -51.21 -12.34
CA PHE A 746 -28.34 -50.70 -11.16
C PHE A 746 -29.48 -51.64 -10.78
N SER A 747 -29.61 -51.92 -9.50
CA SER A 747 -30.73 -52.62 -8.87
C SER A 747 -31.38 -51.67 -7.88
N ILE A 748 -32.70 -51.50 -7.96
CA ILE A 748 -33.42 -50.51 -7.16
C ILE A 748 -34.54 -51.20 -6.40
N ASP A 749 -34.56 -51.02 -5.09
CA ASP A 749 -35.60 -51.56 -4.22
C ASP A 749 -36.74 -50.57 -4.04
N PHE A 750 -37.84 -50.82 -4.76
CA PHE A 750 -39.08 -50.06 -4.66
C PHE A 750 -40.09 -50.66 -3.67
N SER A 751 -39.74 -51.71 -2.93
CA SER A 751 -40.66 -52.39 -2.01
C SER A 751 -41.20 -51.44 -0.93
N SER A 752 -40.36 -50.51 -0.45
CA SER A 752 -40.73 -49.45 0.50
C SER A 752 -41.76 -48.45 -0.05
N ALA A 753 -41.90 -48.36 -1.39
CA ALA A 753 -42.84 -47.46 -2.07
C ALA A 753 -44.09 -48.18 -2.60
N ASN A 754 -44.21 -49.49 -2.38
CA ASN A 754 -45.37 -50.31 -2.74
C ASN A 754 -45.79 -50.19 -4.23
N ILE A 755 -44.80 -50.22 -5.13
CA ILE A 755 -44.97 -50.20 -6.60
C ILE A 755 -44.14 -51.30 -7.28
N ASN A 756 -44.55 -51.75 -8.47
CA ASN A 756 -43.76 -52.65 -9.32
C ASN A 756 -42.64 -51.86 -10.03
N GLY A 757 -41.38 -52.14 -9.68
CA GLY A 757 -40.22 -51.40 -10.18
C GLY A 757 -39.81 -51.64 -11.62
N GLY A 758 -40.35 -52.67 -12.29
CA GLY A 758 -39.93 -53.09 -13.64
C GLY A 758 -40.15 -52.06 -14.76
N ASP A 759 -41.04 -51.10 -14.54
CA ASP A 759 -41.41 -50.07 -15.53
C ASP A 759 -40.69 -48.73 -15.30
N GLN A 760 -39.83 -48.62 -14.27
CA GLN A 760 -39.15 -47.37 -13.92
C GLN A 760 -37.83 -47.19 -14.66
N VAL A 761 -37.50 -45.95 -15.01
CA VAL A 761 -36.25 -45.62 -15.71
C VAL A 761 -35.05 -45.89 -14.80
N LEU A 762 -34.15 -46.78 -15.23
CA LEU A 762 -32.89 -47.01 -14.52
C LEU A 762 -31.85 -45.93 -14.85
N PRO A 763 -30.96 -45.59 -13.90
CA PRO A 763 -29.86 -44.66 -14.13
C PRO A 763 -28.95 -45.14 -15.26
N LYS A 764 -28.54 -44.20 -16.12
CA LYS A 764 -27.53 -44.43 -17.15
C LYS A 764 -26.33 -43.55 -16.84
N VAL A 765 -25.17 -44.16 -16.59
CA VAL A 765 -23.95 -43.43 -16.26
C VAL A 765 -22.74 -44.05 -16.96
N LYS A 766 -21.80 -43.19 -17.35
CA LYS A 766 -20.46 -43.60 -17.79
C LYS A 766 -19.43 -43.10 -16.78
N ALA A 767 -19.38 -43.76 -15.63
CA ALA A 767 -18.52 -43.36 -14.52
C ALA A 767 -17.03 -43.62 -14.84
N PRO A 768 -16.09 -42.78 -14.37
CA PRO A 768 -14.66 -42.98 -14.60
C PRO A 768 -14.16 -44.30 -13.97
N SER A 769 -13.02 -44.80 -14.44
CA SER A 769 -12.41 -46.03 -13.90
C SER A 769 -12.01 -45.93 -12.42
N THR A 770 -11.84 -44.71 -11.91
CA THR A 770 -11.54 -44.39 -10.51
C THR A 770 -12.78 -44.39 -9.61
N ALA A 771 -13.99 -44.37 -10.18
CA ALA A 771 -15.22 -44.41 -9.40
C ALA A 771 -15.43 -45.80 -8.77
N PRO A 772 -16.15 -45.90 -7.64
CA PRO A 772 -16.48 -47.18 -7.02
C PRO A 772 -17.12 -48.16 -8.01
N LYS A 773 -16.74 -49.44 -7.90
CA LYS A 773 -17.23 -50.51 -8.77
C LYS A 773 -18.57 -51.04 -8.31
N THR A 774 -18.81 -51.05 -7.00
CA THR A 774 -20.04 -51.48 -6.37
C THR A 774 -20.36 -50.56 -5.21
N GLY A 775 -21.64 -50.38 -4.88
CA GLY A 775 -22.03 -49.61 -3.72
C GLY A 775 -23.55 -49.56 -3.53
N ASP A 776 -23.94 -49.09 -2.36
CA ASP A 776 -25.33 -48.88 -1.95
C ASP A 776 -25.57 -47.39 -1.70
N MET A 777 -26.73 -46.92 -2.15
CA MET A 777 -27.17 -45.53 -2.03
C MET A 777 -28.58 -45.51 -1.44
N ILE A 778 -28.87 -44.46 -0.67
CA ILE A 778 -30.22 -44.25 -0.12
C ILE A 778 -30.72 -42.90 -0.61
N LEU A 779 -31.85 -42.90 -1.29
CA LEU A 779 -32.54 -41.70 -1.73
C LEU A 779 -33.68 -41.38 -0.79
N GLN A 780 -33.84 -40.10 -0.47
CA GLN A 780 -35.05 -39.54 0.13
C GLN A 780 -35.81 -38.79 -0.95
N LEU A 781 -37.01 -39.25 -1.29
CA LEU A 781 -37.87 -38.64 -2.30
C LEU A 781 -39.07 -37.99 -1.63
N ASP A 782 -39.28 -36.73 -1.92
CA ASP A 782 -40.54 -36.04 -1.70
C ASP A 782 -41.40 -36.25 -2.94
N VAL A 783 -42.62 -36.73 -2.73
CA VAL A 783 -43.56 -37.08 -3.80
C VAL A 783 -44.86 -36.32 -3.60
N ASP A 784 -45.35 -35.67 -4.65
CA ASP A 784 -46.61 -34.95 -4.64
C ASP A 784 -47.82 -35.91 -4.58
N PRO A 785 -49.05 -35.40 -4.35
CA PRO A 785 -50.26 -36.22 -4.33
C PRO A 785 -50.52 -36.99 -5.64
N GLN A 786 -49.94 -36.57 -6.76
CA GLN A 786 -50.05 -37.20 -8.08
C GLN A 786 -49.02 -38.32 -8.29
N GLY A 787 -48.10 -38.53 -7.34
CA GLY A 787 -47.08 -39.56 -7.44
C GLY A 787 -45.84 -39.12 -8.21
N VAL A 788 -45.63 -37.80 -8.39
CA VAL A 788 -44.46 -37.24 -9.07
C VAL A 788 -43.43 -36.78 -8.02
N PRO A 789 -42.16 -37.20 -8.15
CA PRO A 789 -41.09 -36.70 -7.31
C PRO A 789 -40.87 -35.20 -7.49
N THR A 790 -40.90 -34.46 -6.39
CA THR A 790 -40.74 -33.00 -6.34
C THR A 790 -39.35 -32.58 -5.86
N VAL A 791 -38.77 -33.33 -4.92
CA VAL A 791 -37.40 -33.19 -4.44
C VAL A 791 -36.80 -34.56 -4.24
N VAL A 792 -35.57 -34.74 -4.71
CA VAL A 792 -34.78 -35.95 -4.50
C VAL A 792 -33.48 -35.55 -3.80
N LEU A 793 -33.23 -36.12 -2.63
CA LEU A 793 -32.01 -35.94 -1.85
C LEU A 793 -31.31 -37.29 -1.66
N LEU A 794 -29.98 -37.28 -1.62
CA LEU A 794 -29.21 -38.45 -1.19
C LEU A 794 -29.04 -38.42 0.33
N LYS A 795 -29.38 -39.54 0.96
CA LYS A 795 -29.06 -39.85 2.37
C LYS A 795 -27.73 -40.57 2.52
N SER A 796 -27.35 -41.32 1.49
CA SER A 796 -26.04 -41.97 1.36
C SER A 796 -25.69 -41.97 -0.12
N GLY A 797 -24.54 -41.41 -0.47
CA GLY A 797 -24.03 -41.35 -1.84
C GLY A 797 -23.19 -42.56 -2.20
N SER A 798 -22.87 -42.69 -3.49
CA SER A 798 -22.00 -43.74 -4.04
C SER A 798 -20.51 -43.51 -3.76
N GLY A 799 -20.12 -42.28 -3.39
CA GLY A 799 -18.73 -41.83 -3.38
C GLY A 799 -18.24 -41.24 -4.71
N ASP A 800 -19.09 -41.16 -5.73
CA ASP A 800 -18.79 -40.48 -7.01
C ASP A 800 -19.99 -39.66 -7.52
N MET A 801 -19.76 -38.37 -7.80
CA MET A 801 -20.84 -37.45 -8.19
C MET A 801 -21.51 -37.82 -9.52
N SER A 802 -20.81 -38.50 -10.45
CA SER A 802 -21.41 -38.85 -11.74
C SER A 802 -22.49 -39.93 -11.56
N ILE A 803 -22.22 -40.90 -10.69
CA ILE A 803 -23.19 -41.93 -10.31
C ILE A 803 -24.33 -41.27 -9.53
N ASP A 804 -24.01 -40.45 -8.53
CA ASP A 804 -25.00 -39.77 -7.69
C ASP A 804 -25.99 -38.93 -8.51
N ASN A 805 -25.48 -38.08 -9.42
CA ASN A 805 -26.31 -37.22 -10.25
C ASN A 805 -27.17 -38.03 -11.23
N ALA A 806 -26.65 -39.11 -11.80
CA ALA A 806 -27.41 -39.98 -12.70
C ALA A 806 -28.57 -40.68 -11.97
N VAL A 807 -28.34 -41.12 -10.73
CA VAL A 807 -29.40 -41.74 -9.92
C VAL A 807 -30.45 -40.72 -9.52
N ILE A 808 -30.05 -39.51 -9.11
CA ILE A 808 -30.99 -38.42 -8.81
C ILE A 808 -31.83 -38.06 -10.06
N ASP A 809 -31.20 -37.93 -11.22
CA ASP A 809 -31.91 -37.54 -12.44
C ASP A 809 -32.89 -38.62 -12.91
N ALA A 810 -32.53 -39.90 -12.80
CA ALA A 810 -33.46 -41.00 -13.03
C ALA A 810 -34.62 -40.97 -12.04
N ALA A 811 -34.35 -40.67 -10.77
CA ALA A 811 -35.36 -40.61 -9.72
C ALA A 811 -36.44 -39.55 -9.96
N TYR A 812 -36.11 -38.39 -10.53
CA TYR A 812 -37.10 -37.39 -10.92
C TYR A 812 -38.06 -37.87 -12.03
N GLN A 813 -37.67 -38.89 -12.80
CA GLN A 813 -38.49 -39.48 -13.85
C GLN A 813 -39.40 -40.60 -13.34
N TRP A 814 -39.18 -41.09 -12.11
CA TRP A 814 -40.01 -42.15 -11.55
C TRP A 814 -41.43 -41.67 -11.28
N ARG A 815 -42.37 -42.63 -11.27
CA ARG A 815 -43.78 -42.38 -10.97
C ARG A 815 -44.28 -43.34 -9.91
N PHE A 816 -44.96 -42.80 -8.91
CA PHE A 816 -45.46 -43.51 -7.75
C PHE A 816 -46.99 -43.54 -7.72
N ASN A 817 -47.57 -44.42 -6.91
CA ASN A 817 -49.02 -44.49 -6.75
C ASN A 817 -49.55 -43.25 -6.00
N GLY A 818 -50.05 -42.26 -6.74
CA GLY A 818 -50.69 -41.06 -6.20
C GLY A 818 -52.15 -41.27 -5.80
N SER A 819 -52.68 -40.38 -4.95
CA SER A 819 -54.12 -40.25 -4.67
C SER A 819 -54.44 -38.79 -4.36
N PRO A 820 -55.41 -38.15 -5.04
CA PRO A 820 -55.80 -36.75 -4.79
C PRO A 820 -56.26 -36.48 -3.36
N ALA A 821 -56.65 -37.52 -2.61
CA ALA A 821 -57.08 -37.44 -1.22
C ALA A 821 -55.91 -37.51 -0.21
N ARG A 822 -54.68 -37.80 -0.64
CA ARG A 822 -53.50 -37.89 0.24
C ARG A 822 -52.71 -36.59 0.23
N LYS A 823 -52.17 -36.21 1.39
CA LYS A 823 -51.05 -35.26 1.45
C LYS A 823 -49.82 -35.93 0.82
N GLY A 824 -48.94 -35.15 0.18
CA GLY A 824 -47.69 -35.67 -0.40
C GLY A 824 -46.89 -36.49 0.62
N SER A 825 -46.00 -37.36 0.12
CA SER A 825 -45.31 -38.37 0.93
C SER A 825 -43.79 -38.27 0.83
N VAL A 826 -43.09 -38.68 1.89
CA VAL A 826 -41.62 -38.84 1.89
C VAL A 826 -41.29 -40.32 1.83
N LEU A 827 -40.51 -40.74 0.84
CA LEU A 827 -40.11 -42.14 0.60
C LEU A 827 -38.60 -42.31 0.75
N LEU A 828 -38.16 -43.48 1.21
CA LEU A 828 -36.76 -43.90 1.21
C LEU A 828 -36.56 -45.06 0.24
N ILE A 829 -35.69 -44.89 -0.76
CA ILE A 829 -35.41 -45.88 -1.80
C ILE A 829 -33.95 -46.31 -1.73
N SER A 830 -33.71 -47.61 -1.71
CA SER A 830 -32.35 -48.17 -1.78
C SER A 830 -31.97 -48.41 -3.24
N VAL A 831 -30.78 -47.98 -3.62
CA VAL A 831 -30.21 -48.20 -4.96
C VAL A 831 -28.85 -48.86 -4.81
N GLN A 832 -28.70 -50.04 -5.41
CA GLN A 832 -27.43 -50.74 -5.50
C GLN A 832 -26.90 -50.63 -6.91
N PHE A 833 -25.57 -50.54 -7.06
CA PHE A 833 -24.94 -50.58 -8.37
C PHE A 833 -23.73 -51.50 -8.39
N SER A 834 -23.42 -52.02 -9.58
CA SER A 834 -22.23 -52.80 -9.86
C SER A 834 -21.72 -52.55 -11.28
N GLN A 835 -20.40 -52.66 -11.48
CA GLN A 835 -19.75 -52.48 -12.78
C GLN A 835 -19.82 -53.72 -13.66
#